data_AF-A0A2S5KS26-F1
#
_entry.id   AF-A0A2S5KS26-F1
#
_cell.length_a   1.000
_cell.length_b   1.000
_cell.length_c   1.000
_cell.angle_alpha   90.00
_cell.angle_beta   90.00
_cell.angle_gamma   90.00
#
_symmetry.space_group_name_H-M   'P 1'
#
loop_
_entity.id
_entity.type
_entity.pdbx_description
1 polymer ?
#
loop_
_entity_poly.entity_id
_entity_poly.type
_entity_poly.pdbx_seq_one_letter_code
_entity_poly.pdbx_strand_id
1 'polypeptide(L)'
;MGNIWMKLSIRSKVGLLGTFLAFVPTLIVSIVLSTISLDQGSKALREAAQQKLTAVRDATAQSIENYFKQIDDQVVTFSDNLMVIDAMKALDTAFTDYNKSLSADELAKRTSSVQQYYEQQFDAKFQGMNEGKSANPDAILQQTAQQSVPLQYLFISNNPAPLGQKDGMDKPAEDNPYSQLHAKYHPVLHEYQQHFGYYDIFLVNPAGDVVYTVFKELDFTTNLKNGPYANTGLGEAFKGAMALGGKDKFYITDFKPYVPSYNAPAAFVSSPIYDGNTLVGVLIFQMPVERINAVMTHNHEWKTTGLGDSGETYLVGPDKLMRSDGRFLIEDKSGYLNALRSLGVASATVDEIDQKETTIGLQTVDTKGVNEALGGNAGFGIFPDYRHVPVLSAYKPLNLNGLNWVVMSEIDESEAFAPIVALRHTILLDAVIACLCALVAGTLMGWLFAGVMTRPLKLMITTVNDIAQGEGDLTQRLPVKGTDEIAQLSQGINAFITHVDDTFSAVLKSVVRLVPISQDLADVNTHLVQSTHEQKQQADAVNHCLLETNESTRTVDNELSGISEATSAGNTVVEASQQVVGDVSKAMAGLSNNIEQAVQAIANLKGDTDRIATVIDVINGIAEQTNLLALNAAIEAARAGEAGRGFAVVADEVRSLASKTRQSTNEVTEMVTAIQSGTRNVVTLMESGKANADKSNAQVNEATAKLRSVTEAMYLISERVDRIAQAIEQQQHNFVQVTDRYEQMNASFESSQLSSAQASTVGHDVKKLGDKLMDMIKRFKVTDDNWSTQRRNKLRAEEEEAKRVAAANKARKASVDSRQKGKAKSTA
;
A
#
# COMPACT_ATOMS: atom_id res chain seq x y z
N MET A 1 16.54 -43.80 -59.84
CA MET A 1 17.71 -42.88 -59.78
C MET A 1 19.03 -43.47 -60.32
N GLY A 2 19.22 -44.80 -60.45
CA GLY A 2 20.53 -45.42 -60.77
C GLY A 2 21.26 -44.91 -62.03
N ASN A 3 20.56 -44.66 -63.15
CA ASN A 3 21.22 -44.29 -64.42
C ASN A 3 21.86 -42.89 -64.45
N ILE A 4 21.47 -41.98 -63.55
CA ILE A 4 22.14 -40.67 -63.42
C ILE A 4 23.44 -40.83 -62.60
N TRP A 5 23.42 -41.72 -61.60
CA TRP A 5 24.53 -41.95 -60.68
C TRP A 5 25.76 -42.58 -61.34
N MET A 6 25.60 -43.29 -62.47
CA MET A 6 26.73 -43.85 -63.21
C MET A 6 27.46 -42.84 -64.11
N LYS A 7 26.80 -41.78 -64.60
CA LYS A 7 27.38 -40.78 -65.52
C LYS A 7 28.10 -39.61 -64.83
N LEU A 8 27.96 -39.46 -63.52
CA LEU A 8 28.67 -38.46 -62.73
C LEU A 8 30.15 -38.80 -62.60
N SER A 9 31.02 -37.80 -62.76
CA SER A 9 32.45 -37.97 -62.48
C SER A 9 32.68 -38.35 -61.01
N ILE A 10 33.78 -39.05 -60.70
CA ILE A 10 34.18 -39.33 -59.30
C ILE A 10 34.15 -38.03 -58.47
N ARG A 11 34.57 -36.92 -59.09
CA ARG A 11 34.57 -35.58 -58.49
C ARG A 11 33.19 -35.11 -58.02
N SER A 12 32.14 -35.41 -58.78
CA SER A 12 30.77 -34.98 -58.50
C SER A 12 30.05 -35.88 -57.49
N LYS A 13 30.43 -37.15 -57.38
CA LYS A 13 29.82 -38.11 -56.44
C LYS A 13 30.26 -37.85 -54.99
N VAL A 14 31.55 -37.57 -54.78
CA VAL A 14 32.11 -37.27 -53.45
C VAL A 14 31.55 -35.95 -52.90
N GLY A 15 31.34 -34.95 -53.77
CA GLY A 15 30.71 -33.68 -53.39
C GLY A 15 29.32 -33.83 -52.78
N LEU A 16 28.42 -34.53 -53.47
CA LEU A 16 27.04 -34.75 -53.00
C LEU A 16 26.98 -35.57 -51.70
N LEU A 17 27.89 -36.53 -51.52
CA LEU A 17 27.95 -37.34 -50.31
C LEU A 17 28.38 -36.51 -49.08
N GLY A 18 29.39 -35.63 -49.26
CA GLY A 18 29.90 -34.76 -48.20
C GLY A 18 28.89 -33.73 -47.70
N THR A 19 28.17 -33.06 -48.60
CA THR A 19 27.11 -32.10 -48.20
C THR A 19 25.98 -32.79 -47.43
N PHE A 20 25.59 -34.00 -47.83
CA PHE A 20 24.53 -34.76 -47.14
C PHE A 20 24.97 -35.20 -45.72
N LEU A 21 26.22 -35.60 -45.56
CA LEU A 21 26.79 -36.04 -44.27
C LEU A 21 26.92 -34.88 -43.26
N ALA A 22 27.16 -33.65 -43.72
CA ALA A 22 27.28 -32.47 -42.86
C ALA A 22 25.93 -31.85 -42.51
N PHE A 23 25.02 -31.72 -43.48
CA PHE A 23 23.75 -31.01 -43.30
C PHE A 23 22.73 -31.76 -42.44
N VAL A 24 22.57 -33.07 -42.67
CA VAL A 24 21.50 -33.86 -42.02
C VAL A 24 21.67 -33.95 -40.49
N PRO A 25 22.87 -34.24 -39.93
CA PRO A 25 23.05 -34.24 -38.48
C PRO A 25 22.84 -32.87 -37.85
N THR A 26 23.32 -31.78 -38.48
CA THR A 26 23.11 -30.41 -37.99
C THR A 26 21.63 -30.08 -37.92
N LEU A 27 20.86 -30.37 -38.97
CA LEU A 27 19.41 -30.15 -39.00
C LEU A 27 18.68 -30.93 -37.89
N ILE A 28 19.03 -32.20 -37.68
CA ILE A 28 18.43 -33.03 -36.62
C ILE A 28 18.75 -32.45 -35.23
N VAL A 29 20.01 -32.09 -34.96
CA VAL A 29 20.42 -31.50 -33.69
C VAL A 29 19.73 -30.16 -33.44
N SER A 30 19.63 -29.30 -34.45
CA SER A 30 18.91 -28.01 -34.34
C SER A 30 17.43 -28.19 -34.06
N ILE A 31 16.76 -29.17 -34.66
CA ILE A 31 15.34 -29.47 -34.37
C ILE A 31 15.18 -29.97 -32.94
N VAL A 32 16.00 -30.94 -32.52
CA VAL A 32 15.93 -31.52 -31.17
C VAL A 32 16.19 -30.45 -30.10
N LEU A 33 17.28 -29.68 -30.22
CA LEU A 33 17.58 -28.60 -29.29
C LEU A 33 16.48 -27.53 -29.27
N SER A 34 15.96 -27.12 -30.43
CA SER A 34 14.85 -26.16 -30.49
C SER A 34 13.60 -26.65 -29.76
N THR A 35 13.21 -27.92 -29.95
CA THR A 35 12.05 -28.49 -29.23
C THR A 35 12.28 -28.56 -27.72
N ILE A 36 13.47 -28.99 -27.27
CA ILE A 36 13.79 -29.09 -25.84
C ILE A 36 13.85 -27.70 -25.19
N SER A 37 14.49 -26.73 -25.82
CA SER A 37 14.60 -25.36 -25.29
C SER A 37 13.25 -24.64 -25.23
N LEU A 38 12.36 -24.88 -26.19
CA LEU A 38 11.02 -24.29 -26.18
C LEU A 38 10.11 -24.93 -25.11
N ASP A 39 10.15 -26.24 -24.94
CA ASP A 39 9.40 -26.95 -23.89
C ASP A 39 9.88 -26.56 -22.49
N GLN A 40 11.20 -26.58 -22.25
CA GLN A 40 11.81 -26.15 -20.99
C GLN A 40 11.54 -24.67 -20.70
N GLY A 41 11.64 -23.79 -21.70
CA GLY A 41 11.36 -22.36 -21.56
C GLY A 41 9.89 -22.08 -21.24
N SER A 42 8.95 -22.76 -21.92
CA SER A 42 7.52 -22.65 -21.63
C SER A 42 7.18 -23.15 -20.23
N LYS A 43 7.77 -24.29 -19.81
CA LYS A 43 7.56 -24.84 -18.47
C LYS A 43 8.10 -23.91 -17.39
N ALA A 44 9.31 -23.37 -17.55
CA ALA A 44 9.92 -22.43 -16.61
C ALA A 44 9.11 -21.13 -16.48
N LEU A 45 8.60 -20.57 -17.59
CA LEU A 45 7.71 -19.41 -17.55
C LEU A 45 6.39 -19.71 -16.84
N ARG A 46 5.80 -20.90 -17.07
CA ARG A 46 4.58 -21.33 -16.37
C ARG A 46 4.81 -21.46 -14.86
N GLU A 47 5.93 -22.07 -14.45
CA GLU A 47 6.28 -22.21 -13.03
C GLU A 47 6.56 -20.85 -12.38
N ALA A 48 7.24 -19.93 -13.07
CA ALA A 48 7.47 -18.57 -12.60
C ALA A 48 6.16 -17.76 -12.48
N ALA A 49 5.28 -17.83 -13.47
CA ALA A 49 3.97 -17.18 -13.43
C ALA A 49 3.06 -17.78 -12.34
N GLN A 50 3.08 -19.11 -12.15
CA GLN A 50 2.39 -19.77 -11.05
C GLN A 50 2.88 -19.25 -9.69
N GLN A 51 4.20 -19.24 -9.44
CA GLN A 51 4.76 -18.73 -8.18
C GLN A 51 4.39 -17.27 -7.94
N LYS A 52 4.49 -16.43 -8.98
CA LYS A 52 4.17 -15.01 -8.94
C LYS A 52 2.70 -14.74 -8.60
N LEU A 53 1.76 -15.34 -9.33
CA LEU A 53 0.32 -15.18 -9.08
C LEU A 53 -0.10 -15.78 -7.74
N THR A 54 0.50 -16.90 -7.34
CA THR A 54 0.26 -17.50 -6.01
C THR A 54 0.70 -16.54 -4.90
N ALA A 55 1.88 -15.93 -5.03
CA ALA A 55 2.39 -14.96 -4.05
C ALA A 55 1.54 -13.68 -3.99
N VAL A 56 1.13 -13.12 -5.14
CA VAL A 56 0.24 -11.95 -5.20
C VAL A 56 -1.13 -12.29 -4.59
N ARG A 57 -1.73 -13.42 -4.97
CA ARG A 57 -2.98 -13.93 -4.39
C ARG A 57 -2.88 -14.05 -2.88
N ASP A 58 -1.82 -14.65 -2.35
CA ASP A 58 -1.70 -14.91 -0.91
C ASP A 58 -1.42 -13.64 -0.11
N ALA A 59 -0.63 -12.70 -0.65
CA ALA A 59 -0.44 -11.38 -0.04
C ALA A 59 -1.74 -10.56 -0.03
N THR A 60 -2.49 -10.58 -1.13
CA THR A 60 -3.79 -9.91 -1.26
C THR A 60 -4.83 -10.53 -0.33
N ALA A 61 -4.88 -11.88 -0.28
CA ALA A 61 -5.74 -12.63 0.62
C ALA A 61 -5.48 -12.26 2.09
N GLN A 62 -4.21 -12.27 2.51
CA GLN A 62 -3.83 -11.91 3.88
C GLN A 62 -4.20 -10.46 4.20
N SER A 63 -4.10 -9.56 3.22
CA SER A 63 -4.48 -8.15 3.37
C SER A 63 -5.99 -7.97 3.56
N ILE A 64 -6.81 -8.69 2.79
CA ILE A 64 -8.27 -8.73 2.97
C ILE A 64 -8.65 -9.41 4.30
N GLU A 65 -8.09 -10.57 4.63
CA GLU A 65 -8.34 -11.29 5.88
C GLU A 65 -7.98 -10.43 7.11
N ASN A 66 -6.86 -9.71 7.07
CA ASN A 66 -6.46 -8.74 8.11
C ASN A 66 -7.42 -7.53 8.18
N TYR A 67 -7.87 -7.03 7.04
CA TYR A 67 -8.78 -5.89 6.96
C TYR A 67 -10.16 -6.22 7.56
N PHE A 68 -10.72 -7.38 7.22
CA PHE A 68 -11.95 -7.87 7.85
C PHE A 68 -11.77 -8.09 9.35
N LYS A 69 -10.64 -8.69 9.79
CA LYS A 69 -10.36 -8.79 11.22
C LYS A 69 -10.29 -7.42 11.91
N GLN A 70 -9.74 -6.40 11.26
CA GLN A 70 -9.73 -5.04 11.81
C GLN A 70 -11.14 -4.47 11.95
N ILE A 71 -12.04 -4.70 10.99
CA ILE A 71 -13.46 -4.34 11.07
C ILE A 71 -14.14 -5.06 12.24
N ASP A 72 -13.93 -6.38 12.38
CA ASP A 72 -14.46 -7.22 13.46
C ASP A 72 -14.05 -6.67 14.84
N ASP A 73 -12.75 -6.42 15.03
CA ASP A 73 -12.19 -5.88 16.28
C ASP A 73 -12.71 -4.45 16.56
N GLN A 74 -12.91 -3.64 15.52
CA GLN A 74 -13.42 -2.27 15.64
C GLN A 74 -14.88 -2.22 16.07
N VAL A 75 -15.78 -2.98 15.42
CA VAL A 75 -17.21 -2.95 15.77
C VAL A 75 -17.45 -3.52 17.17
N VAL A 76 -16.70 -4.56 17.57
CA VAL A 76 -16.76 -5.10 18.93
C VAL A 76 -16.28 -4.06 19.94
N THR A 77 -15.07 -3.52 19.78
CA THR A 77 -14.49 -2.55 20.72
C THR A 77 -15.32 -1.26 20.82
N PHE A 78 -15.91 -0.80 19.71
CA PHE A 78 -16.74 0.40 19.71
C PHE A 78 -18.13 0.14 20.33
N SER A 79 -18.69 -1.06 20.19
CA SER A 79 -19.96 -1.42 20.86
C SER A 79 -19.88 -1.46 22.38
N ASP A 80 -18.69 -1.75 22.93
CA ASP A 80 -18.42 -1.75 24.38
C ASP A 80 -17.88 -0.39 24.89
N ASN A 81 -17.79 0.62 24.03
CA ASN A 81 -17.34 1.96 24.40
C ASN A 81 -18.39 2.70 25.26
N LEU A 82 -17.98 3.26 26.40
CA LEU A 82 -18.87 3.98 27.33
C LEU A 82 -19.64 5.14 26.68
N MET A 83 -19.06 5.84 25.70
CA MET A 83 -19.74 6.90 24.95
C MET A 83 -20.84 6.32 24.06
N VAL A 84 -20.60 5.18 23.40
CA VAL A 84 -21.60 4.50 22.55
C VAL A 84 -22.74 3.93 23.40
N ILE A 85 -22.44 3.38 24.58
CA ILE A 85 -23.45 2.91 25.55
C ILE A 85 -24.31 4.08 26.07
N ASP A 86 -23.70 5.21 26.43
CA ASP A 86 -24.39 6.44 26.87
C ASP A 86 -25.25 7.04 25.72
N ALA A 87 -24.69 7.11 24.52
CA ALA A 87 -25.37 7.59 23.32
C ALA A 87 -26.59 6.74 22.97
N MET A 88 -26.43 5.41 22.91
CA MET A 88 -27.52 4.46 22.62
C MET A 88 -28.70 4.68 23.58
N LYS A 89 -28.45 4.68 24.90
CA LYS A 89 -29.51 4.84 25.92
C LYS A 89 -30.17 6.23 25.87
N ALA A 90 -29.36 7.29 25.71
CA ALA A 90 -29.87 8.65 25.71
C ALA A 90 -30.68 8.96 24.44
N LEU A 91 -30.20 8.53 23.27
CA LEU A 91 -30.85 8.73 21.98
C LEU A 91 -32.13 7.90 21.87
N ASP A 92 -32.17 6.65 22.36
CA ASP A 92 -33.39 5.83 22.41
C ASP A 92 -34.51 6.47 23.26
N THR A 93 -34.13 7.02 24.42
CA THR A 93 -35.06 7.76 25.29
C THR A 93 -35.61 9.00 24.58
N ALA A 94 -34.73 9.83 24.02
CA ALA A 94 -35.12 11.07 23.35
C ALA A 94 -35.90 10.82 22.05
N PHE A 95 -35.57 9.77 21.30
CA PHE A 95 -36.31 9.28 20.14
C PHE A 95 -37.77 8.96 20.51
N THR A 96 -37.94 8.16 21.58
CA THR A 96 -39.25 7.70 22.05
C THR A 96 -40.12 8.85 22.57
N ASP A 97 -39.53 9.87 23.19
CA ASP A 97 -40.28 10.99 23.78
C ASP A 97 -40.58 12.12 22.79
N TYR A 98 -39.69 12.41 21.83
CA TYR A 98 -39.87 13.50 20.87
C TYR A 98 -41.12 13.32 19.98
N ASN A 99 -41.48 12.09 19.64
CA ASN A 99 -42.71 11.83 18.88
C ASN A 99 -44.01 12.19 19.65
N LYS A 100 -43.97 12.20 20.98
CA LYS A 100 -45.16 12.43 21.83
C LYS A 100 -45.48 13.92 22.03
N SER A 101 -44.58 14.84 21.65
CA SER A 101 -44.69 16.27 21.95
C SER A 101 -45.25 17.14 20.82
N LEU A 102 -45.47 16.58 19.62
CA LEU A 102 -45.91 17.33 18.43
C LEU A 102 -47.43 17.35 18.26
N SER A 103 -47.96 18.48 17.76
CA SER A 103 -49.36 18.57 17.38
C SER A 103 -49.65 17.86 16.05
N ALA A 104 -50.91 17.44 15.85
CA ALA A 104 -51.32 16.76 14.61
C ALA A 104 -51.09 17.62 13.34
N ASP A 105 -51.29 18.94 13.44
CA ASP A 105 -51.08 19.88 12.34
C ASP A 105 -49.60 20.04 11.98
N GLU A 106 -48.70 20.00 12.97
CA GLU A 106 -47.25 20.02 12.74
C GLU A 106 -46.78 18.69 12.17
N LEU A 107 -47.26 17.56 12.69
CA LEU A 107 -46.95 16.25 12.16
C LEU A 107 -47.37 16.14 10.69
N ALA A 108 -48.57 16.61 10.33
CA ALA A 108 -49.03 16.63 8.94
C ALA A 108 -48.11 17.45 8.01
N LYS A 109 -47.69 18.66 8.43
CA LYS A 109 -46.74 19.49 7.66
C LYS A 109 -45.38 18.81 7.47
N ARG A 110 -44.86 18.18 8.53
CA ARG A 110 -43.60 17.42 8.49
C ARG A 110 -43.73 16.21 7.55
N THR A 111 -44.84 15.48 7.61
CA THR A 111 -45.14 14.36 6.70
C THR A 111 -45.10 14.80 5.24
N SER A 112 -45.74 15.92 4.88
CA SER A 112 -45.69 16.46 3.52
C SER A 112 -44.27 16.84 3.07
N SER A 113 -43.43 17.40 3.96
CA SER A 113 -42.03 17.71 3.65
C SER A 113 -41.18 16.46 3.44
N VAL A 114 -41.35 15.43 4.27
CA VAL A 114 -40.64 14.15 4.13
C VAL A 114 -41.11 13.43 2.86
N GLN A 115 -42.42 13.38 2.59
CA GLN A 115 -42.97 12.81 1.36
C GLN A 115 -42.40 13.51 0.12
N GLN A 116 -42.37 14.85 0.10
CA GLN A 116 -41.78 15.61 -0.99
C GLN A 116 -40.28 15.30 -1.20
N TYR A 117 -39.51 15.09 -0.13
CA TYR A 117 -38.12 14.67 -0.23
C TYR A 117 -37.98 13.27 -0.86
N TYR A 118 -38.79 12.32 -0.42
CA TYR A 118 -38.79 10.95 -0.96
C TYR A 118 -39.13 10.94 -2.45
N GLU A 119 -40.19 11.63 -2.86
CA GLU A 119 -40.65 11.68 -4.25
C GLU A 119 -39.74 12.51 -5.18
N GLN A 120 -39.33 13.71 -4.77
CA GLN A 120 -38.73 14.70 -5.67
C GLN A 120 -37.19 14.76 -5.62
N GLN A 121 -36.57 14.26 -4.54
CA GLN A 121 -35.11 14.28 -4.39
C GLN A 121 -34.54 12.86 -4.42
N PHE A 122 -35.02 11.98 -3.53
CA PHE A 122 -34.51 10.62 -3.44
C PHE A 122 -34.89 9.78 -4.65
N ASP A 123 -36.20 9.63 -4.96
CA ASP A 123 -36.65 8.76 -6.05
C ASP A 123 -36.17 9.26 -7.42
N ALA A 124 -36.05 10.58 -7.60
CA ALA A 124 -35.46 11.17 -8.79
C ALA A 124 -34.00 10.74 -9.02
N LYS A 125 -33.15 10.73 -7.96
CA LYS A 125 -31.78 10.21 -8.06
C LYS A 125 -31.77 8.68 -8.20
N PHE A 126 -32.62 7.98 -7.45
CA PHE A 126 -32.73 6.52 -7.51
C PHE A 126 -33.06 6.04 -8.93
N GLN A 127 -34.07 6.63 -9.57
CA GLN A 127 -34.42 6.39 -10.97
C GLN A 127 -33.23 6.66 -11.91
N GLY A 128 -32.48 7.75 -11.68
CA GLY A 128 -31.28 8.09 -12.45
C GLY A 128 -30.11 7.08 -12.34
N MET A 129 -30.09 6.25 -11.29
CA MET A 129 -29.06 5.22 -11.05
C MET A 129 -29.58 3.78 -11.22
N ASN A 130 -30.86 3.60 -11.58
CA ASN A 130 -31.54 2.31 -11.68
C ASN A 130 -32.45 2.24 -12.91
N GLU A 131 -32.00 2.73 -14.07
CA GLU A 131 -32.70 2.61 -15.36
C GLU A 131 -34.14 3.20 -15.39
N GLY A 132 -34.42 4.24 -14.59
CA GLY A 132 -35.76 4.83 -14.47
C GLY A 132 -36.75 4.04 -13.60
N LYS A 133 -36.31 2.96 -12.92
CA LYS A 133 -37.14 2.23 -11.95
C LYS A 133 -37.29 3.07 -10.68
N SER A 134 -38.52 3.29 -10.22
CA SER A 134 -38.79 3.94 -8.94
C SER A 134 -38.51 3.00 -7.76
N ALA A 135 -38.03 3.56 -6.65
CA ALA A 135 -37.94 2.91 -5.34
C ALA A 135 -39.31 2.68 -4.69
N ASN A 136 -40.40 3.21 -5.29
CA ASN A 136 -41.76 3.20 -4.74
C ASN A 136 -41.84 3.95 -3.39
N PRO A 137 -41.60 5.28 -3.38
CA PRO A 137 -41.54 6.08 -2.16
C PRO A 137 -42.82 5.98 -1.31
N ASP A 138 -44.01 5.90 -1.94
CA ASP A 138 -45.29 5.69 -1.25
C ASP A 138 -45.30 4.42 -0.41
N ALA A 139 -44.83 3.29 -0.96
CA ALA A 139 -44.80 2.01 -0.25
C ALA A 139 -43.79 2.01 0.91
N ILE A 140 -42.66 2.70 0.76
CA ILE A 140 -41.69 2.88 1.85
C ILE A 140 -42.32 3.75 2.95
N LEU A 141 -42.90 4.90 2.60
CA LEU A 141 -43.54 5.82 3.55
C LEU A 141 -44.74 5.21 4.30
N GLN A 142 -45.51 4.31 3.65
CA GLN A 142 -46.59 3.57 4.32
C GLN A 142 -46.07 2.55 5.36
N GLN A 143 -44.84 2.07 5.21
CA GLN A 143 -44.19 1.14 6.15
C GLN A 143 -43.31 1.86 7.17
N THR A 144 -42.91 3.10 6.88
CA THR A 144 -42.28 4.03 7.83
C THR A 144 -43.34 4.48 8.84
N ALA A 145 -43.14 4.14 10.11
CA ALA A 145 -44.08 4.50 11.16
C ALA A 145 -44.16 6.03 11.34
N GLN A 146 -45.32 6.56 11.76
CA GLN A 146 -45.49 8.00 12.00
C GLN A 146 -44.45 8.58 13.00
N GLN A 147 -43.92 7.72 13.88
CA GLN A 147 -42.84 8.05 14.83
C GLN A 147 -41.50 8.45 14.19
N SER A 148 -41.27 8.08 12.94
CA SER A 148 -40.04 8.35 12.21
C SER A 148 -40.02 9.77 11.62
N VAL A 149 -41.19 10.26 11.18
CA VAL A 149 -41.35 11.53 10.44
C VAL A 149 -40.78 12.76 11.17
N PRO A 150 -40.99 12.96 12.49
CA PRO A 150 -40.47 14.13 13.21
C PRO A 150 -38.97 14.36 13.04
N LEU A 151 -38.18 13.28 13.05
CA LEU A 151 -36.72 13.32 12.98
C LEU A 151 -36.20 13.21 11.55
N GLN A 152 -36.85 12.45 10.66
CA GLN A 152 -36.55 12.52 9.23
C GLN A 152 -36.78 13.93 8.69
N TYR A 153 -37.80 14.64 9.17
CA TYR A 153 -37.98 16.06 8.86
C TYR A 153 -36.76 16.89 9.28
N LEU A 154 -36.32 16.81 10.55
CA LEU A 154 -35.22 17.64 11.04
C LEU A 154 -33.87 17.36 10.35
N PHE A 155 -33.52 16.08 10.17
CA PHE A 155 -32.17 15.69 9.74
C PHE A 155 -32.05 15.37 8.24
N ILE A 156 -33.17 15.17 7.53
CA ILE A 156 -33.16 14.82 6.11
C ILE A 156 -33.83 15.92 5.26
N SER A 157 -35.15 16.13 5.40
CA SER A 157 -35.89 17.01 4.47
C SER A 157 -35.73 18.50 4.74
N ASN A 158 -35.59 18.90 6.01
CA ASN A 158 -35.31 20.28 6.45
C ASN A 158 -33.80 20.53 6.72
N ASN A 159 -32.94 19.57 6.40
CA ASN A 159 -31.49 19.73 6.46
C ASN A 159 -31.01 20.41 5.16
N PRO A 160 -30.39 21.62 5.22
CA PRO A 160 -29.99 22.38 4.04
C PRO A 160 -28.76 21.83 3.32
N ALA A 161 -28.06 20.84 3.89
CA ALA A 161 -26.94 20.19 3.23
C ALA A 161 -27.42 19.43 1.97
N PRO A 162 -26.57 19.30 0.93
CA PRO A 162 -26.88 18.52 -0.28
C PRO A 162 -27.25 17.06 -0.01
N LEU A 163 -27.86 16.43 -1.00
CA LEU A 163 -28.13 15.00 -0.99
C LEU A 163 -26.81 14.20 -0.91
N GLY A 164 -26.69 13.31 0.07
CA GLY A 164 -25.43 12.59 0.35
C GLY A 164 -24.37 13.40 1.11
N GLN A 165 -24.77 14.49 1.78
CA GLN A 165 -23.93 15.27 2.70
C GLN A 165 -24.70 15.66 3.99
N LYS A 166 -25.73 14.86 4.34
CA LYS A 166 -26.66 15.17 5.45
C LYS A 166 -26.00 14.98 6.83
N ASP A 167 -24.95 14.18 6.89
CA ASP A 167 -23.96 14.05 7.97
C ASP A 167 -23.20 15.34 8.27
N GLY A 168 -23.18 16.35 7.40
CA GLY A 168 -22.53 17.63 7.69
C GLY A 168 -23.23 18.50 8.76
N MET A 169 -24.29 18.01 9.42
CA MET A 169 -25.09 18.77 10.40
C MET A 169 -24.91 18.26 11.83
N ASP A 170 -24.12 18.98 12.63
CA ASP A 170 -24.01 18.73 14.08
C ASP A 170 -25.32 18.94 14.84
N LYS A 171 -26.06 20.00 14.51
CA LYS A 171 -27.29 20.38 15.20
C LYS A 171 -28.31 21.04 14.26
N PRO A 172 -29.59 20.60 14.23
CA PRO A 172 -30.64 21.29 13.50
C PRO A 172 -31.05 22.60 14.20
N ALA A 173 -31.71 23.49 13.47
CA ALA A 173 -32.16 24.79 14.00
C ALA A 173 -33.23 24.67 15.12
N GLU A 174 -33.95 23.55 15.18
CA GLU A 174 -34.91 23.28 16.24
C GLU A 174 -34.21 22.67 17.47
N ASP A 175 -34.23 23.38 18.59
CA ASP A 175 -33.69 22.89 19.86
C ASP A 175 -34.71 22.01 20.58
N ASN A 176 -34.37 20.73 20.75
CA ASN A 176 -35.13 19.74 21.49
C ASN A 176 -34.13 18.70 22.10
N PRO A 177 -34.56 17.81 23.03
CA PRO A 177 -33.66 16.87 23.69
C PRO A 177 -32.86 16.00 22.72
N TYR A 178 -33.46 15.53 21.62
CA TYR A 178 -32.75 14.75 20.61
C TYR A 178 -31.70 15.61 19.88
N SER A 179 -32.04 16.84 19.46
CA SER A 179 -31.09 17.77 18.84
C SER A 179 -29.89 18.10 19.73
N GLN A 180 -30.09 18.18 21.05
CA GLN A 180 -29.02 18.42 22.02
C GLN A 180 -28.09 17.20 22.18
N LEU A 181 -28.65 15.99 22.19
CA LEU A 181 -27.87 14.75 22.23
C LEU A 181 -27.15 14.50 20.90
N HIS A 182 -27.77 14.80 19.77
CA HIS A 182 -27.11 14.76 18.46
C HIS A 182 -25.87 15.66 18.45
N ALA A 183 -26.00 16.91 18.88
CA ALA A 183 -24.86 17.83 18.99
C ALA A 183 -23.78 17.39 19.99
N LYS A 184 -24.09 16.50 20.94
CA LYS A 184 -23.13 15.92 21.90
C LYS A 184 -22.33 14.76 21.29
N TYR A 185 -22.98 13.83 20.57
CA TYR A 185 -22.36 12.58 20.12
C TYR A 185 -21.99 12.54 18.65
N HIS A 186 -22.74 13.23 17.79
CA HIS A 186 -22.57 13.15 16.34
C HIS A 186 -21.16 13.56 15.86
N PRO A 187 -20.51 14.63 16.35
CA PRO A 187 -19.17 15.00 15.90
C PRO A 187 -18.16 13.85 16.06
N VAL A 188 -18.23 13.10 17.18
CA VAL A 188 -17.31 11.98 17.46
C VAL A 188 -17.65 10.74 16.62
N LEU A 189 -18.95 10.47 16.41
CA LEU A 189 -19.40 9.35 15.58
C LEU A 189 -19.12 9.60 14.08
N HIS A 190 -19.24 10.84 13.62
CA HIS A 190 -18.87 11.29 12.28
C HIS A 190 -17.35 11.26 12.09
N GLU A 191 -16.57 11.78 13.04
CA GLU A 191 -15.10 11.70 12.99
C GLU A 191 -14.62 10.23 12.92
N TYR A 192 -15.21 9.32 13.70
CA TYR A 192 -14.91 7.89 13.63
C TYR A 192 -15.26 7.29 12.25
N GLN A 193 -16.44 7.61 11.72
CA GLN A 193 -16.91 7.17 10.39
C GLN A 193 -15.94 7.64 9.29
N GLN A 194 -15.57 8.92 9.26
CA GLN A 194 -14.62 9.49 8.31
C GLN A 194 -13.21 8.92 8.46
N HIS A 195 -12.71 8.74 9.70
CA HIS A 195 -11.34 8.29 9.96
C HIS A 195 -11.09 6.85 9.47
N PHE A 196 -12.05 5.95 9.70
CA PHE A 196 -11.96 4.56 9.25
C PHE A 196 -12.57 4.32 7.85
N GLY A 197 -13.31 5.29 7.32
CA GLY A 197 -13.91 5.26 5.98
C GLY A 197 -15.19 4.42 5.88
N TYR A 198 -15.87 4.14 7.01
CA TYR A 198 -17.18 3.48 7.01
C TYR A 198 -18.18 4.30 6.18
N TYR A 199 -19.11 3.63 5.48
CA TYR A 199 -20.14 4.39 4.75
C TYR A 199 -21.12 5.04 5.72
N ASP A 200 -21.61 4.26 6.69
CA ASP A 200 -22.49 4.75 7.75
C ASP A 200 -22.33 3.93 9.05
N ILE A 201 -22.76 4.51 10.18
CA ILE A 201 -22.73 3.93 11.53
C ILE A 201 -24.10 4.11 12.17
N PHE A 202 -24.78 2.99 12.44
CA PHE A 202 -26.12 2.93 13.01
C PHE A 202 -26.08 2.53 14.50
N LEU A 203 -26.96 3.15 15.29
CA LEU A 203 -27.35 2.66 16.62
C LEU A 203 -28.81 2.24 16.55
N VAL A 204 -29.09 0.98 16.87
CA VAL A 204 -30.42 0.38 16.79
C VAL A 204 -30.86 -0.11 18.16
N ASN A 205 -32.05 0.29 18.62
CA ASN A 205 -32.54 -0.14 19.93
C ASN A 205 -32.97 -1.63 19.92
N PRO A 206 -33.18 -2.28 21.08
CA PRO A 206 -33.63 -3.67 21.12
C PRO A 206 -35.04 -3.89 20.56
N ALA A 207 -35.85 -2.84 20.35
CA ALA A 207 -37.13 -2.91 19.65
C ALA A 207 -36.96 -3.02 18.13
N GLY A 208 -35.81 -2.60 17.59
CA GLY A 208 -35.44 -2.62 16.18
C GLY A 208 -35.44 -1.25 15.51
N ASP A 209 -35.71 -0.15 16.23
CA ASP A 209 -35.72 1.19 15.67
C ASP A 209 -34.29 1.71 15.48
N VAL A 210 -33.98 2.25 14.29
CA VAL A 210 -32.72 2.93 13.97
C VAL A 210 -32.73 4.31 14.64
N VAL A 211 -32.48 4.36 15.94
CA VAL A 211 -32.56 5.59 16.74
C VAL A 211 -31.50 6.62 16.37
N TYR A 212 -30.41 6.19 15.73
CA TYR A 212 -29.37 7.06 15.19
C TYR A 212 -28.69 6.42 13.98
N THR A 213 -28.30 7.24 13.01
CA THR A 213 -27.28 6.91 12.01
C THR A 213 -26.40 8.12 11.71
N VAL A 214 -25.22 7.99 11.11
CA VAL A 214 -24.35 9.12 10.76
C VAL A 214 -24.85 9.82 9.49
N PHE A 215 -24.99 9.09 8.39
CA PHE A 215 -25.20 9.61 7.02
C PHE A 215 -26.62 10.15 6.74
N LYS A 216 -27.59 9.78 7.59
CA LYS A 216 -29.01 10.20 7.56
C LYS A 216 -29.73 9.88 6.24
N GLU A 217 -29.68 8.62 5.82
CA GLU A 217 -30.51 8.13 4.70
C GLU A 217 -31.93 7.72 5.17
N LEU A 218 -32.71 7.11 4.28
CA LEU A 218 -34.14 6.81 4.50
C LEU A 218 -34.38 5.73 5.57
N ASP A 219 -33.36 4.97 5.94
CA ASP A 219 -33.38 4.00 7.04
C ASP A 219 -33.42 4.63 8.44
N PHE A 220 -32.95 5.87 8.58
CA PHE A 220 -32.94 6.58 9.84
C PHE A 220 -34.36 6.62 10.43
N THR A 221 -34.47 6.26 11.71
CA THR A 221 -35.73 6.12 12.48
C THR A 221 -36.76 5.10 11.98
N THR A 222 -36.41 4.24 11.01
CA THR A 222 -37.25 3.08 10.63
C THR A 222 -37.02 1.88 11.55
N ASN A 223 -37.85 0.84 11.45
CA ASN A 223 -37.74 -0.37 12.27
C ASN A 223 -37.26 -1.60 11.48
N LEU A 224 -36.20 -2.26 11.94
CA LEU A 224 -35.54 -3.39 11.31
C LEU A 224 -36.20 -4.77 11.59
N LYS A 225 -37.29 -4.81 12.35
CA LYS A 225 -38.11 -6.03 12.54
C LYS A 225 -39.36 -6.02 11.68
N ASN A 226 -40.03 -4.88 11.52
CA ASN A 226 -41.35 -4.78 10.88
C ASN A 226 -41.53 -3.58 9.93
N GLY A 227 -40.52 -2.72 9.74
CA GLY A 227 -40.52 -1.62 8.78
C GLY A 227 -39.89 -1.99 7.42
N PRO A 228 -39.71 -1.00 6.52
CA PRO A 228 -39.38 -1.24 5.11
C PRO A 228 -38.04 -1.95 4.88
N TYR A 229 -37.06 -1.75 5.77
CA TYR A 229 -35.72 -2.33 5.63
C TYR A 229 -35.51 -3.61 6.43
N ALA A 230 -36.56 -4.19 7.02
CA ALA A 230 -36.47 -5.40 7.84
C ALA A 230 -35.92 -6.64 7.11
N ASN A 231 -36.00 -6.68 5.77
CA ASN A 231 -35.53 -7.80 4.94
C ASN A 231 -34.27 -7.45 4.10
N THR A 232 -33.56 -6.38 4.46
CA THR A 232 -32.29 -5.97 3.83
C THR A 232 -31.08 -6.52 4.59
N GLY A 233 -29.85 -6.27 4.09
CA GLY A 233 -28.61 -6.55 4.81
C GLY A 233 -28.56 -5.87 6.19
N LEU A 234 -29.02 -4.63 6.32
CA LEU A 234 -29.09 -3.93 7.61
C LEU A 234 -30.04 -4.64 8.60
N GLY A 235 -31.21 -5.05 8.12
CA GLY A 235 -32.18 -5.81 8.91
C GLY A 235 -31.69 -7.21 9.32
N GLU A 236 -30.93 -7.87 8.45
CA GLU A 236 -30.27 -9.14 8.74
C GLU A 236 -29.15 -8.96 9.78
N ALA A 237 -28.29 -7.95 9.63
CA ALA A 237 -27.21 -7.66 10.57
C ALA A 237 -27.74 -7.37 11.99
N PHE A 238 -28.83 -6.60 12.11
CA PHE A 238 -29.51 -6.39 13.38
C PHE A 238 -30.01 -7.71 14.00
N LYS A 239 -30.73 -8.53 13.23
CA LYS A 239 -31.26 -9.83 13.70
C LYS A 239 -30.14 -10.80 14.08
N GLY A 240 -29.04 -10.79 13.33
CA GLY A 240 -27.83 -11.57 13.59
C GLY A 240 -27.20 -11.20 14.93
N ALA A 241 -26.92 -9.91 15.17
CA ALA A 241 -26.36 -9.43 16.43
C ALA A 241 -27.27 -9.75 17.64
N MET A 242 -28.58 -9.57 17.50
CA MET A 242 -29.56 -9.94 18.53
C MET A 242 -29.53 -11.45 18.88
N ALA A 243 -29.07 -12.32 17.98
CA ALA A 243 -28.99 -13.77 18.19
C ALA A 243 -27.66 -14.24 18.82
N LEU A 244 -26.62 -13.40 18.89
CA LEU A 244 -25.29 -13.78 19.39
C LEU A 244 -25.24 -14.07 20.90
N GLY A 245 -26.15 -13.47 21.68
CA GLY A 245 -26.35 -13.79 23.09
C GLY A 245 -25.17 -13.49 24.03
N GLY A 246 -24.39 -12.44 23.76
CA GLY A 246 -23.32 -11.98 24.64
C GLY A 246 -22.47 -10.85 24.04
N LYS A 247 -21.64 -10.23 24.88
CA LYS A 247 -20.55 -9.31 24.49
C LYS A 247 -19.49 -10.02 23.64
N ASP A 248 -18.55 -9.24 23.10
CA ASP A 248 -17.35 -9.71 22.39
C ASP A 248 -17.64 -10.58 21.16
N LYS A 249 -18.78 -10.34 20.50
CA LYS A 249 -19.23 -11.07 19.32
C LYS A 249 -19.79 -10.11 18.29
N PHE A 250 -19.61 -10.44 17.02
CA PHE A 250 -20.18 -9.71 15.90
C PHE A 250 -20.93 -10.65 14.95
N TYR A 251 -21.74 -10.08 14.07
CA TYR A 251 -22.36 -10.76 12.94
C TYR A 251 -22.09 -9.93 11.67
N ILE A 252 -21.83 -10.60 10.56
CA ILE A 252 -21.52 -9.95 9.29
C ILE A 252 -22.50 -10.41 8.21
N THR A 253 -22.81 -9.51 7.28
CA THR A 253 -23.66 -9.78 6.11
C THR A 253 -22.88 -9.60 4.83
N ASP A 254 -23.23 -10.40 3.82
CA ASP A 254 -22.64 -10.30 2.49
C ASP A 254 -23.26 -9.14 1.68
N PHE A 255 -22.58 -8.68 0.64
CA PHE A 255 -23.05 -7.59 -0.22
C PHE A 255 -24.40 -7.90 -0.86
N LYS A 256 -25.37 -6.99 -0.67
CA LYS A 256 -26.71 -7.02 -1.28
C LYS A 256 -27.09 -5.62 -1.76
N PRO A 257 -27.93 -5.48 -2.81
CA PRO A 257 -28.47 -4.18 -3.20
C PRO A 257 -29.23 -3.53 -2.04
N TYR A 258 -28.88 -2.29 -1.72
CA TYR A 258 -29.46 -1.57 -0.58
C TYR A 258 -30.14 -0.27 -1.02
N VAL A 259 -31.46 -0.19 -0.84
CA VAL A 259 -32.29 0.90 -1.38
C VAL A 259 -31.85 2.29 -0.92
N PRO A 260 -31.59 2.57 0.38
CA PRO A 260 -31.14 3.89 0.82
C PRO A 260 -29.88 4.37 0.08
N SER A 261 -28.91 3.47 -0.13
CA SER A 261 -27.72 3.73 -0.96
C SER A 261 -27.96 3.52 -2.46
N TYR A 262 -29.17 3.84 -2.96
CA TYR A 262 -29.57 3.80 -4.38
C TYR A 262 -29.44 2.43 -5.07
N ASN A 263 -29.62 1.34 -4.32
CA ASN A 263 -29.31 -0.04 -4.74
C ASN A 263 -27.82 -0.25 -5.12
N ALA A 264 -26.90 0.55 -4.59
CA ALA A 264 -25.50 0.14 -4.53
C ALA A 264 -25.36 -1.11 -3.64
N PRO A 265 -24.33 -1.94 -3.85
CA PRO A 265 -24.03 -3.06 -2.97
C PRO A 265 -23.63 -2.56 -1.58
N ALA A 266 -24.37 -2.96 -0.56
CA ALA A 266 -24.02 -2.71 0.84
C ALA A 266 -23.89 -4.02 1.61
N ALA A 267 -22.91 -4.05 2.51
CA ALA A 267 -22.64 -5.13 3.43
C ALA A 267 -22.39 -4.53 4.82
N PHE A 268 -22.84 -5.22 5.85
CA PHE A 268 -22.91 -4.67 7.21
C PHE A 268 -22.28 -5.63 8.21
N VAL A 269 -21.53 -5.07 9.16
CA VAL A 269 -21.07 -5.77 10.37
C VAL A 269 -21.78 -5.19 11.59
N SER A 270 -22.12 -6.01 12.57
CA SER A 270 -22.91 -5.60 13.73
C SER A 270 -22.43 -6.24 15.03
N SER A 271 -22.53 -5.53 16.14
CA SER A 271 -22.19 -6.00 17.50
C SER A 271 -23.24 -5.54 18.51
N PRO A 272 -23.69 -6.40 19.46
CA PRO A 272 -24.66 -6.02 20.48
C PRO A 272 -24.05 -5.12 21.56
N ILE A 273 -24.72 -4.02 21.87
CA ILE A 273 -24.29 -3.03 22.89
C ILE A 273 -24.85 -3.45 24.25
N TYR A 274 -23.97 -3.66 25.23
CA TYR A 274 -24.33 -4.13 26.58
C TYR A 274 -23.92 -3.16 27.69
N ASP A 275 -24.90 -2.68 28.47
CA ASP A 275 -24.67 -1.98 29.74
C ASP A 275 -24.69 -3.00 30.89
N GLY A 276 -23.50 -3.33 31.40
CA GLY A 276 -23.29 -4.48 32.28
C GLY A 276 -23.72 -5.78 31.59
N ASN A 277 -24.79 -6.41 32.09
CA ASN A 277 -25.41 -7.60 31.49
C ASN A 277 -26.69 -7.28 30.69
N THR A 278 -27.10 -6.01 30.58
CA THR A 278 -28.33 -5.60 29.91
C THR A 278 -28.03 -5.25 28.46
N LEU A 279 -28.69 -5.92 27.51
CA LEU A 279 -28.64 -5.52 26.10
C LEU A 279 -29.40 -4.20 25.93
N VAL A 280 -28.69 -3.13 25.55
CA VAL A 280 -29.26 -1.78 25.38
C VAL A 280 -29.38 -1.36 23.91
N GLY A 281 -28.79 -2.11 22.98
CA GLY A 281 -28.95 -1.89 21.55
C GLY A 281 -28.02 -2.75 20.70
N VAL A 282 -27.88 -2.38 19.43
CA VAL A 282 -26.94 -2.97 18.48
C VAL A 282 -26.24 -1.83 17.74
N LEU A 283 -24.90 -1.91 17.68
CA LEU A 283 -24.07 -1.09 16.82
C LEU A 283 -23.96 -1.79 15.46
N ILE A 284 -24.12 -1.05 14.36
CA ILE A 284 -23.93 -1.59 13.01
C ILE A 284 -23.06 -0.62 12.21
N PHE A 285 -22.09 -1.14 11.47
CA PHE A 285 -21.31 -0.39 10.49
C PHE A 285 -21.62 -0.90 9.08
N GLN A 286 -21.81 0.01 8.12
CA GLN A 286 -21.81 -0.32 6.70
C GLN A 286 -20.37 -0.30 6.17
N MET A 287 -19.92 -1.42 5.62
CA MET A 287 -18.50 -1.67 5.34
C MET A 287 -17.94 -0.79 4.21
N PRO A 288 -16.68 -0.34 4.29
CA PRO A 288 -16.03 0.42 3.23
C PRO A 288 -15.72 -0.44 1.98
N VAL A 289 -16.50 -0.26 0.92
CA VAL A 289 -16.20 -0.85 -0.40
C VAL A 289 -14.84 -0.38 -0.94
N GLU A 290 -14.56 0.91 -0.83
CA GLU A 290 -13.33 1.54 -1.34
C GLU A 290 -12.04 0.93 -0.80
N ARG A 291 -12.03 0.48 0.47
CA ARG A 291 -10.84 -0.16 1.06
C ARG A 291 -10.61 -1.57 0.51
N ILE A 292 -11.68 -2.32 0.24
CA ILE A 292 -11.59 -3.62 -0.41
C ILE A 292 -11.04 -3.42 -1.83
N ASN A 293 -11.62 -2.49 -2.59
CA ASN A 293 -11.17 -2.14 -3.93
C ASN A 293 -9.71 -1.67 -3.96
N ALA A 294 -9.29 -0.81 -3.03
CA ALA A 294 -7.91 -0.35 -2.91
C ALA A 294 -6.91 -1.49 -2.68
N VAL A 295 -7.28 -2.53 -1.91
CA VAL A 295 -6.44 -3.73 -1.73
C VAL A 295 -6.40 -4.58 -3.00
N MET A 296 -7.55 -4.88 -3.61
CA MET A 296 -7.65 -5.76 -4.79
C MET A 296 -7.05 -5.16 -6.07
N THR A 297 -7.16 -3.85 -6.23
CA THR A 297 -6.54 -3.10 -7.34
C THR A 297 -5.12 -2.65 -7.04
N HIS A 298 -4.58 -2.95 -5.85
CA HIS A 298 -3.29 -2.49 -5.36
C HIS A 298 -3.12 -0.96 -5.43
N ASN A 299 -4.15 -0.18 -5.05
CA ASN A 299 -4.19 1.29 -5.19
C ASN A 299 -3.91 1.79 -6.62
N HIS A 300 -4.35 1.03 -7.63
CA HIS A 300 -4.09 1.24 -9.05
C HIS A 300 -2.61 1.06 -9.50
N GLU A 301 -1.73 0.61 -8.59
CA GLU A 301 -0.31 0.31 -8.84
C GLU A 301 -0.10 -1.14 -9.32
N TRP A 302 -1.03 -1.68 -10.11
CA TRP A 302 -0.98 -3.08 -10.59
C TRP A 302 0.30 -3.39 -11.40
N LYS A 303 0.76 -2.46 -12.24
CA LYS A 303 1.97 -2.68 -13.07
C LYS A 303 3.24 -2.78 -12.23
N THR A 304 3.40 -1.91 -11.23
CA THR A 304 4.57 -1.85 -10.33
C THR A 304 4.54 -2.96 -9.28
N THR A 305 3.35 -3.37 -8.83
CA THR A 305 3.11 -4.59 -8.02
C THR A 305 3.37 -5.88 -8.82
N GLY A 306 3.55 -5.77 -10.13
CA GLY A 306 3.99 -6.86 -11.00
C GLY A 306 2.86 -7.60 -11.70
N LEU A 307 1.59 -7.20 -11.61
CA LEU A 307 0.51 -7.79 -12.39
C LEU A 307 0.65 -7.56 -13.91
N GLY A 308 1.51 -6.63 -14.34
CA GLY A 308 1.81 -6.40 -15.75
C GLY A 308 0.67 -5.71 -16.51
N ASP A 309 0.59 -5.95 -17.81
CA ASP A 309 -0.34 -5.24 -18.69
C ASP A 309 -1.77 -5.80 -18.65
N SER A 310 -1.98 -7.07 -18.30
CA SER A 310 -3.28 -7.74 -18.23
C SER A 310 -3.64 -8.32 -16.87
N GLY A 311 -2.71 -8.42 -15.91
CA GLY A 311 -3.01 -9.11 -14.66
C GLY A 311 -3.94 -8.35 -13.74
N GLU A 312 -4.80 -9.06 -13.03
CA GLU A 312 -5.73 -8.50 -12.04
C GLU A 312 -5.89 -9.40 -10.83
N THR A 313 -6.48 -8.85 -9.76
CA THR A 313 -7.01 -9.65 -8.65
C THR A 313 -8.43 -9.19 -8.35
N TYR A 314 -9.31 -10.13 -7.99
CA TYR A 314 -10.70 -9.83 -7.66
C TYR A 314 -11.28 -10.87 -6.69
N LEU A 315 -12.32 -10.46 -5.97
CA LEU A 315 -13.06 -11.30 -5.02
C LEU A 315 -14.39 -11.76 -5.64
N VAL A 316 -14.82 -12.98 -5.30
CA VAL A 316 -16.11 -13.55 -5.76
C VAL A 316 -16.83 -14.21 -4.58
N GLY A 317 -18.14 -14.00 -4.49
CA GLY A 317 -19.01 -14.60 -3.49
C GLY A 317 -19.58 -15.98 -3.88
N PRO A 318 -20.38 -16.62 -3.01
CA PRO A 318 -20.95 -17.94 -3.26
C PRO A 318 -22.07 -17.94 -4.31
N ASP A 319 -22.60 -16.76 -4.64
CA ASP A 319 -23.53 -16.50 -5.74
C ASP A 319 -22.82 -16.34 -7.11
N LYS A 320 -21.49 -16.48 -7.14
CA LYS A 320 -20.62 -16.24 -8.30
C LYS A 320 -20.59 -14.79 -8.79
N LEU A 321 -21.02 -13.83 -7.98
CA LEU A 321 -20.93 -12.39 -8.30
C LEU A 321 -19.68 -11.78 -7.65
N MET A 322 -19.07 -10.78 -8.31
CA MET A 322 -17.91 -10.09 -7.78
C MET A 322 -18.18 -9.42 -6.41
N ARG A 323 -17.12 -9.31 -5.60
CA ARG A 323 -17.09 -8.71 -4.25
C ARG A 323 -16.04 -7.60 -4.12
N SER A 324 -15.36 -7.29 -5.22
CA SER A 324 -14.46 -6.15 -5.42
C SER A 324 -14.54 -5.75 -6.89
N ASP A 325 -14.19 -4.51 -7.21
CA ASP A 325 -14.17 -4.03 -8.58
C ASP A 325 -13.02 -4.60 -9.40
N GLY A 326 -13.33 -5.09 -10.61
CA GLY A 326 -12.36 -5.64 -11.55
C GLY A 326 -11.51 -4.56 -12.19
N ARG A 327 -10.22 -4.84 -12.43
CA ARG A 327 -9.23 -3.86 -12.94
C ARG A 327 -9.71 -3.20 -14.22
N PHE A 328 -10.29 -3.99 -15.12
CA PHE A 328 -10.67 -3.53 -16.46
C PHE A 328 -11.81 -2.51 -16.47
N LEU A 329 -12.69 -2.49 -15.46
CA LEU A 329 -13.70 -1.43 -15.32
C LEU A 329 -13.02 -0.07 -15.08
N ILE A 330 -11.91 -0.06 -14.34
CA ILE A 330 -11.18 1.14 -13.93
C ILE A 330 -10.18 1.59 -15.01
N GLU A 331 -9.46 0.64 -15.64
CA GLU A 331 -8.42 0.94 -16.63
C GLU A 331 -8.98 1.30 -18.02
N ASP A 332 -10.05 0.63 -18.47
CA ASP A 332 -10.77 0.94 -19.71
C ASP A 332 -12.26 0.58 -19.61
N LYS A 333 -13.02 1.43 -18.89
CA LYS A 333 -14.48 1.31 -18.73
C LYS A 333 -15.19 1.05 -20.07
N SER A 334 -14.80 1.75 -21.13
CA SER A 334 -15.45 1.64 -22.45
C SER A 334 -15.14 0.31 -23.14
N GLY A 335 -13.89 -0.12 -23.14
CA GLY A 335 -13.50 -1.45 -23.65
C GLY A 335 -14.15 -2.58 -22.87
N TYR A 336 -14.18 -2.47 -21.53
CA TYR A 336 -14.80 -3.44 -20.62
C TYR A 336 -16.30 -3.63 -20.89
N LEU A 337 -17.09 -2.55 -20.87
CA LEU A 337 -18.54 -2.64 -21.11
C LEU A 337 -18.86 -3.18 -22.51
N ASN A 338 -18.05 -2.85 -23.52
CA ASN A 338 -18.19 -3.40 -24.87
C ASN A 338 -17.84 -4.89 -24.95
N ALA A 339 -16.82 -5.34 -24.20
CA ALA A 339 -16.50 -6.76 -24.07
C ALA A 339 -17.69 -7.52 -23.45
N LEU A 340 -18.26 -7.05 -22.33
CA LEU A 340 -19.42 -7.68 -21.68
C LEU A 340 -20.62 -7.79 -22.63
N ARG A 341 -20.94 -6.73 -23.38
CA ARG A 341 -22.00 -6.76 -24.41
C ARG A 341 -21.70 -7.79 -25.50
N SER A 342 -20.45 -7.91 -25.96
CA SER A 342 -20.06 -8.91 -26.97
C SER A 342 -20.16 -10.36 -26.49
N LEU A 343 -20.00 -10.58 -25.18
CA LEU A 343 -20.11 -11.89 -24.53
C LEU A 343 -21.55 -12.29 -24.18
N GLY A 344 -22.53 -11.42 -24.46
CA GLY A 344 -23.94 -11.69 -24.22
C GLY A 344 -24.40 -11.47 -22.78
N VAL A 345 -23.64 -10.71 -21.97
CA VAL A 345 -24.13 -10.21 -20.68
C VAL A 345 -25.37 -9.36 -20.93
N ALA A 346 -26.41 -9.52 -20.10
CA ALA A 346 -27.67 -8.81 -20.26
C ALA A 346 -27.44 -7.30 -20.24
N SER A 347 -28.03 -6.57 -21.21
CA SER A 347 -27.81 -5.12 -21.37
C SER A 347 -28.08 -4.36 -20.08
N ALA A 348 -29.15 -4.72 -19.35
CA ALA A 348 -29.47 -4.10 -18.06
C ALA A 348 -28.35 -4.22 -17.02
N THR A 349 -27.67 -5.37 -16.95
CA THR A 349 -26.53 -5.56 -16.04
C THR A 349 -25.33 -4.70 -16.47
N VAL A 350 -25.06 -4.60 -17.79
CA VAL A 350 -23.97 -3.75 -18.29
C VAL A 350 -24.26 -2.26 -18.05
N ASP A 351 -25.51 -1.84 -18.28
CA ASP A 351 -25.93 -0.45 -18.12
C ASP A 351 -26.05 -0.07 -16.62
N GLU A 352 -26.33 -1.04 -15.73
CA GLU A 352 -26.24 -0.90 -14.27
C GLU A 352 -24.79 -0.77 -13.78
N ILE A 353 -23.85 -1.57 -14.31
CA ILE A 353 -22.40 -1.42 -14.05
C ILE A 353 -21.90 -0.05 -14.53
N ASP A 354 -22.38 0.45 -15.68
CA ASP A 354 -22.00 1.78 -16.18
C ASP A 354 -22.55 2.91 -15.30
N GLN A 355 -23.82 2.84 -14.88
CA GLN A 355 -24.47 3.86 -14.04
C GLN A 355 -23.97 3.89 -12.59
N LYS A 356 -23.66 2.73 -12.01
CA LYS A 356 -23.20 2.60 -10.61
C LYS A 356 -21.69 2.58 -10.44
N GLU A 357 -20.95 2.48 -11.56
CA GLU A 357 -19.49 2.44 -11.63
C GLU A 357 -18.85 1.31 -10.80
N THR A 358 -19.56 0.19 -10.65
CA THR A 358 -19.09 -1.00 -9.90
C THR A 358 -19.51 -2.31 -10.57
N THR A 359 -18.69 -3.35 -10.44
CA THR A 359 -18.98 -4.74 -10.78
C THR A 359 -19.52 -5.55 -9.60
N ILE A 360 -19.44 -5.02 -8.37
CA ILE A 360 -19.78 -5.74 -7.14
C ILE A 360 -21.27 -6.13 -7.15
N GLY A 361 -21.58 -7.40 -6.91
CA GLY A 361 -22.95 -7.92 -6.97
C GLY A 361 -23.59 -7.89 -8.37
N LEU A 362 -22.85 -7.56 -9.44
CA LEU A 362 -23.37 -7.42 -10.80
C LEU A 362 -22.62 -8.30 -11.81
N GLN A 363 -21.29 -8.32 -11.77
CA GLN A 363 -20.48 -9.14 -12.68
C GLN A 363 -20.43 -10.59 -12.21
N THR A 364 -20.98 -11.49 -13.03
CA THR A 364 -20.90 -12.94 -12.83
C THR A 364 -19.53 -13.49 -13.24
N VAL A 365 -18.98 -14.41 -12.44
CA VAL A 365 -17.73 -15.12 -12.68
C VAL A 365 -17.93 -16.62 -12.44
N ASP A 366 -18.33 -17.35 -13.49
CA ASP A 366 -18.46 -18.82 -13.44
C ASP A 366 -17.26 -19.52 -14.09
N THR A 367 -16.09 -19.40 -13.46
CA THR A 367 -14.83 -20.00 -13.95
C THR A 367 -14.48 -21.26 -13.17
N LYS A 368 -13.60 -22.11 -13.72
CA LYS A 368 -13.14 -23.32 -13.01
C LYS A 368 -12.50 -22.97 -11.65
N GLY A 369 -11.67 -21.92 -11.61
CA GLY A 369 -10.99 -21.50 -10.38
C GLY A 369 -11.94 -21.07 -9.27
N VAL A 370 -12.98 -20.29 -9.60
CA VAL A 370 -14.02 -19.89 -8.63
C VAL A 370 -14.76 -21.09 -8.06
N ASN A 371 -15.18 -22.04 -8.92
CA ASN A 371 -15.90 -23.23 -8.45
C ASN A 371 -15.02 -24.14 -7.56
N GLU A 372 -13.74 -24.30 -7.87
CA GLU A 372 -12.79 -25.05 -7.03
C GLU A 372 -12.54 -24.34 -5.69
N ALA A 373 -12.34 -23.02 -5.72
CA ALA A 373 -12.10 -22.22 -4.52
C ALA A 373 -13.32 -22.19 -3.58
N LEU A 374 -14.53 -22.07 -4.11
CA LEU A 374 -15.78 -22.15 -3.34
C LEU A 374 -16.02 -23.55 -2.76
N GLY A 375 -15.44 -24.58 -3.38
CA GLY A 375 -15.35 -25.95 -2.83
C GLY A 375 -14.28 -26.12 -1.73
N GLY A 376 -13.54 -25.07 -1.39
CA GLY A 376 -12.48 -25.06 -0.36
C GLY A 376 -11.06 -25.31 -0.89
N ASN A 377 -10.85 -25.44 -2.20
CA ASN A 377 -9.55 -25.79 -2.78
C ASN A 377 -8.74 -24.55 -3.18
N ALA A 378 -7.53 -24.40 -2.64
CA ALA A 378 -6.53 -23.51 -3.20
C ALA A 378 -5.81 -24.18 -4.39
N GLY A 379 -5.55 -23.45 -5.47
CA GLY A 379 -4.97 -24.03 -6.69
C GLY A 379 -4.42 -23.03 -7.69
N PHE A 380 -3.97 -23.58 -8.81
CA PHE A 380 -3.48 -22.86 -9.98
C PHE A 380 -3.90 -23.60 -11.26
N GLY A 381 -4.31 -22.88 -12.29
CA GLY A 381 -4.74 -23.45 -13.56
C GLY A 381 -4.55 -22.51 -14.75
N ILE A 382 -4.83 -23.05 -15.95
CA ILE A 382 -5.01 -22.27 -17.17
C ILE A 382 -6.41 -22.59 -17.70
N PHE A 383 -7.25 -21.57 -17.82
CA PHE A 383 -8.63 -21.67 -18.30
C PHE A 383 -9.14 -20.27 -18.72
N PRO A 384 -10.26 -20.17 -19.45
CA PRO A 384 -10.88 -18.87 -19.74
C PRO A 384 -11.39 -18.20 -18.46
N ASP A 385 -11.16 -16.90 -18.33
CA ASP A 385 -11.76 -16.03 -17.32
C ASP A 385 -13.22 -15.66 -17.65
N TYR A 386 -13.80 -14.73 -16.89
CA TYR A 386 -15.15 -14.21 -17.13
C TYR A 386 -15.27 -13.36 -18.42
N ARG A 387 -14.14 -12.95 -19.02
CA ARG A 387 -14.06 -12.29 -20.34
C ARG A 387 -13.91 -13.31 -21.48
N HIS A 388 -13.90 -14.61 -21.17
CA HIS A 388 -13.55 -15.72 -22.06
C HIS A 388 -12.12 -15.67 -22.64
N VAL A 389 -11.21 -14.92 -22.00
CA VAL A 389 -9.78 -14.85 -22.35
C VAL A 389 -9.04 -15.96 -21.60
N PRO A 390 -8.20 -16.79 -22.27
CA PRO A 390 -7.36 -17.75 -21.57
C PRO A 390 -6.37 -17.04 -20.63
N VAL A 391 -6.47 -17.32 -19.33
CA VAL A 391 -5.61 -16.76 -18.29
C VAL A 391 -4.86 -17.85 -17.55
N LEU A 392 -3.67 -17.52 -17.04
CA LEU A 392 -3.06 -18.24 -15.92
C LEU A 392 -3.71 -17.69 -14.65
N SER A 393 -4.26 -18.57 -13.81
CA SER A 393 -5.10 -18.19 -12.67
C SER A 393 -4.69 -18.92 -11.40
N ALA A 394 -4.40 -18.17 -10.34
CA ALA A 394 -4.19 -18.66 -8.99
C ALA A 394 -5.39 -18.28 -8.10
N TYR A 395 -5.96 -19.26 -7.39
CA TYR A 395 -7.22 -19.10 -6.64
C TYR A 395 -7.16 -19.74 -5.25
N LYS A 396 -7.86 -19.17 -4.26
CA LYS A 396 -8.07 -19.76 -2.91
C LYS A 396 -9.38 -19.25 -2.28
N PRO A 397 -10.01 -20.02 -1.38
CA PRO A 397 -10.97 -19.46 -0.42
C PRO A 397 -10.27 -18.49 0.55
N LEU A 398 -11.01 -17.51 1.04
CA LEU A 398 -10.59 -16.62 2.13
C LEU A 398 -11.14 -17.09 3.48
N ASN A 399 -10.40 -16.83 4.55
CA ASN A 399 -10.87 -17.11 5.91
C ASN A 399 -11.56 -15.87 6.52
N LEU A 400 -12.81 -15.61 6.10
CA LEU A 400 -13.62 -14.49 6.59
C LEU A 400 -14.74 -15.02 7.50
N ASN A 401 -14.85 -14.49 8.72
CA ASN A 401 -15.77 -15.01 9.75
C ASN A 401 -17.25 -14.86 9.34
N GLY A 402 -17.83 -15.90 8.72
CA GLY A 402 -19.22 -15.92 8.27
C GLY A 402 -19.44 -15.59 6.79
N LEU A 403 -18.39 -15.28 6.02
CA LEU A 403 -18.46 -15.04 4.57
C LEU A 403 -17.67 -16.09 3.80
N ASN A 404 -18.28 -16.72 2.79
CA ASN A 404 -17.61 -17.66 1.89
C ASN A 404 -17.17 -16.93 0.60
N TRP A 405 -16.10 -16.16 0.68
CA TRP A 405 -15.52 -15.46 -0.47
C TRP A 405 -14.26 -16.16 -0.95
N VAL A 406 -13.99 -16.05 -2.24
CA VAL A 406 -12.76 -16.54 -2.89
C VAL A 406 -12.01 -15.37 -3.50
N VAL A 407 -10.68 -15.51 -3.55
CA VAL A 407 -9.79 -14.55 -4.22
C VAL A 407 -9.13 -15.20 -5.42
N MET A 408 -9.10 -14.42 -6.51
CA MET A 408 -8.49 -14.76 -7.78
C MET A 408 -7.29 -13.84 -8.03
N SER A 409 -6.21 -14.35 -8.61
CA SER A 409 -5.12 -13.56 -9.19
C SER A 409 -4.77 -14.15 -10.56
N GLU A 410 -4.96 -13.36 -11.60
CA GLU A 410 -4.96 -13.84 -12.99
C GLU A 410 -4.04 -12.96 -13.88
N ILE A 411 -3.60 -13.50 -15.01
CA ILE A 411 -2.90 -12.78 -16.10
C ILE A 411 -3.18 -13.48 -17.44
N ASP A 412 -3.27 -12.73 -18.54
CA ASP A 412 -3.54 -13.31 -19.86
C ASP A 412 -2.41 -14.28 -20.27
N GLU A 413 -2.79 -15.44 -20.82
CA GLU A 413 -1.85 -16.47 -21.30
C GLU A 413 -0.89 -15.91 -22.35
N SER A 414 -1.38 -15.01 -23.21
CA SER A 414 -0.57 -14.32 -24.22
C SER A 414 0.49 -13.38 -23.64
N GLU A 415 0.26 -12.75 -22.49
CA GLU A 415 1.28 -11.91 -21.84
C GLU A 415 2.33 -12.80 -21.15
N ALA A 416 1.88 -13.76 -20.34
CA ALA A 416 2.75 -14.68 -19.60
C ALA A 416 3.73 -15.44 -20.52
N PHE A 417 3.29 -15.77 -21.74
CA PHE A 417 4.09 -16.46 -22.75
C PHE A 417 4.62 -15.56 -23.89
N ALA A 418 4.45 -14.24 -23.85
CA ALA A 418 5.09 -13.34 -24.82
C ALA A 418 6.62 -13.54 -24.93
N PRO A 419 7.39 -13.78 -23.82
CA PRO A 419 8.82 -14.03 -23.91
C PRO A 419 9.20 -15.31 -24.69
N ILE A 420 8.39 -16.37 -24.66
CA ILE A 420 8.71 -17.62 -25.38
C ILE A 420 8.49 -17.47 -26.90
N VAL A 421 7.58 -16.58 -27.32
CA VAL A 421 7.40 -16.23 -28.74
C VAL A 421 8.65 -15.52 -29.28
N ALA A 422 9.21 -14.57 -28.52
CA ALA A 422 10.46 -13.91 -28.89
C ALA A 422 11.64 -14.89 -28.96
N LEU A 423 11.78 -15.78 -27.97
CA LEU A 423 12.83 -16.81 -27.93
C LEU A 423 12.72 -17.81 -29.09
N ARG A 424 11.50 -18.14 -29.55
CA ARG A 424 11.28 -18.98 -30.73
C ARG A 424 11.87 -18.34 -31.99
N HIS A 425 11.76 -17.03 -32.17
CA HIS A 425 12.28 -16.35 -33.35
C HIS A 425 13.82 -16.33 -33.39
N THR A 426 14.49 -16.14 -32.25
CA THR A 426 15.97 -16.18 -32.20
C THR A 426 16.51 -17.59 -32.43
N ILE A 427 15.95 -18.61 -31.75
CA ILE A 427 16.34 -20.03 -31.93
C ILE A 427 16.18 -20.47 -33.40
N LEU A 428 15.09 -20.09 -34.07
CA LEU A 428 14.89 -20.42 -35.48
C LEU A 428 15.89 -19.73 -36.41
N LEU A 429 16.26 -18.48 -36.14
CA LEU A 429 17.24 -17.74 -36.93
C LEU A 429 18.65 -18.34 -36.78
N ASP A 430 19.06 -18.66 -35.55
CA ASP A 430 20.35 -19.31 -35.27
C ASP A 430 20.43 -20.71 -35.90
N ALA A 431 19.34 -21.49 -35.84
CA ALA A 431 19.25 -22.79 -36.50
C ALA A 431 19.40 -22.69 -38.04
N VAL A 432 18.79 -21.67 -38.66
CA VAL A 432 18.93 -21.42 -40.11
C VAL A 432 20.38 -21.04 -40.47
N ILE A 433 21.02 -20.17 -39.67
CA ILE A 433 22.43 -19.79 -39.88
C ILE A 433 23.35 -21.00 -39.72
N ALA A 434 23.17 -21.82 -38.68
CA ALA A 434 23.96 -23.03 -38.46
C ALA A 434 23.81 -24.04 -39.62
N CYS A 435 22.59 -24.27 -40.11
CA CYS A 435 22.33 -25.14 -41.25
C CYS A 435 22.94 -24.59 -42.56
N LEU A 436 22.90 -23.28 -42.79
CA LEU A 436 23.52 -22.64 -43.95
C LEU A 436 25.05 -22.78 -43.92
N CYS A 437 25.67 -22.54 -42.76
CA CYS A 437 27.10 -22.74 -42.55
C CYS A 437 27.54 -24.19 -42.79
N ALA A 438 26.78 -25.17 -42.28
CA ALA A 438 27.04 -26.60 -42.51
C ALA A 438 26.93 -26.99 -44.00
N LEU A 439 25.95 -26.43 -44.71
CA LEU A 439 25.76 -26.66 -46.16
C LEU A 439 26.93 -26.10 -46.98
N VAL A 440 27.38 -24.88 -46.68
CA VAL A 440 28.54 -24.25 -47.33
C VAL A 440 29.81 -25.05 -47.04
N ALA A 441 30.07 -25.40 -45.78
CA ALA A 441 31.26 -26.14 -45.37
C ALA A 441 31.34 -27.55 -45.99
N GLY A 442 30.23 -28.30 -45.97
CA GLY A 442 30.15 -29.65 -46.57
C GLY A 442 30.38 -29.63 -48.08
N THR A 443 29.83 -28.63 -48.78
CA THR A 443 30.00 -28.47 -50.23
C THR A 443 31.44 -28.06 -50.60
N LEU A 444 32.07 -27.21 -49.77
CA LEU A 444 33.47 -26.81 -49.95
C LEU A 444 34.43 -28.00 -49.77
N MET A 445 34.26 -28.78 -48.70
CA MET A 445 35.06 -29.99 -48.44
C MET A 445 34.88 -31.06 -49.53
N GLY A 446 33.63 -31.28 -49.95
CA GLY A 446 33.30 -32.25 -51.00
C GLY A 446 33.86 -31.89 -52.38
N TRP A 447 34.08 -30.60 -52.68
CA TRP A 447 34.69 -30.14 -53.93
C TRP A 447 36.23 -30.29 -53.96
N LEU A 448 36.87 -30.15 -52.79
CA LEU A 448 38.33 -30.25 -52.61
C LEU A 448 38.83 -31.70 -52.73
N PHE A 449 38.18 -32.64 -52.03
CA PHE A 449 38.56 -34.08 -51.97
C PHE A 449 38.63 -34.77 -53.34
N ALA A 450 37.99 -34.13 -54.31
CA ALA A 450 37.41 -34.77 -55.47
C ALA A 450 38.16 -34.36 -56.77
N GLY A 451 38.94 -33.27 -56.70
CA GLY A 451 39.89 -32.86 -57.75
C GLY A 451 41.23 -33.58 -57.70
N VAL A 452 41.50 -34.29 -56.61
CA VAL A 452 42.77 -34.98 -56.39
C VAL A 452 42.94 -36.17 -57.35
N MET A 453 41.90 -36.66 -58.06
CA MET A 453 41.65 -38.11 -58.25
C MET A 453 41.79 -38.83 -59.63
N THR A 454 42.26 -38.25 -60.75
CA THR A 454 42.19 -38.92 -62.09
C THR A 454 43.36 -38.90 -63.12
N ARG A 455 44.51 -38.20 -62.98
CA ARG A 455 45.48 -38.00 -64.13
C ARG A 455 47.04 -38.02 -63.89
N PRO A 456 47.66 -38.64 -62.86
CA PRO A 456 48.98 -38.19 -62.33
C PRO A 456 50.25 -38.80 -62.96
N LEU A 457 50.18 -40.08 -63.29
CA LEU A 457 51.15 -41.13 -62.92
C LEU A 457 52.58 -40.99 -63.49
N LYS A 458 52.75 -40.12 -64.47
CA LYS A 458 53.75 -40.27 -65.54
C LYS A 458 54.88 -39.24 -65.53
N LEU A 459 54.90 -38.33 -64.56
CA LEU A 459 55.91 -37.25 -64.45
C LEU A 459 56.36 -37.13 -62.97
N MET A 460 56.38 -38.27 -62.26
CA MET A 460 56.90 -38.42 -60.88
C MET A 460 58.39 -38.72 -60.80
N ILE A 461 58.95 -39.33 -61.84
CA ILE A 461 60.31 -39.87 -61.83
C ILE A 461 61.34 -38.80 -62.23
N THR A 462 60.90 -37.73 -62.92
CA THR A 462 61.81 -36.79 -63.59
C THR A 462 62.26 -35.60 -62.74
N THR A 463 61.38 -34.96 -61.94
CA THR A 463 61.72 -33.68 -61.26
C THR A 463 62.41 -33.86 -59.89
N VAL A 464 62.65 -35.10 -59.43
CA VAL A 464 63.30 -35.34 -58.12
C VAL A 464 64.81 -35.15 -58.17
N ASN A 465 65.44 -35.53 -59.28
CA ASN A 465 66.89 -35.42 -59.44
C ASN A 465 67.37 -33.96 -59.61
N ASP A 466 66.55 -33.09 -60.21
CA ASP A 466 66.92 -31.68 -60.46
C ASP A 466 66.92 -30.81 -59.18
N ILE A 467 66.12 -31.17 -58.18
CA ILE A 467 65.97 -30.37 -56.94
C ILE A 467 67.13 -30.62 -55.94
N ALA A 468 67.77 -31.78 -56.00
CA ALA A 468 68.75 -32.20 -54.98
C ALA A 468 70.18 -31.66 -55.18
N GLN A 469 70.50 -31.04 -56.33
CA GLN A 469 71.87 -30.60 -56.68
C GLN A 469 71.96 -29.13 -57.17
N GLY A 470 70.84 -28.39 -57.19
CA GLY A 470 70.76 -26.99 -57.65
C GLY A 470 70.55 -25.95 -56.54
N GLU A 471 70.48 -24.67 -56.91
CA GLU A 471 70.41 -23.48 -56.02
C GLU A 471 69.11 -23.33 -55.19
N GLY A 472 68.33 -24.39 -54.99
CA GLY A 472 67.12 -24.36 -54.15
C GLY A 472 65.90 -23.68 -54.79
N ASP A 473 65.72 -23.82 -56.12
CA ASP A 473 64.51 -23.34 -56.81
C ASP A 473 63.31 -24.26 -56.47
N LEU A 474 62.51 -23.82 -55.50
CA LEU A 474 61.34 -24.53 -55.00
C LEU A 474 60.10 -24.33 -55.87
N THR A 475 60.21 -23.76 -57.08
CA THR A 475 59.06 -23.60 -58.00
C THR A 475 58.79 -24.82 -58.87
N GLN A 476 59.71 -25.79 -58.90
CA GLN A 476 59.56 -27.02 -59.67
C GLN A 476 58.59 -28.02 -59.03
N ARG A 477 57.81 -28.74 -59.86
CA ARG A 477 56.83 -29.74 -59.42
C ARG A 477 56.70 -30.91 -60.39
N LEU A 478 56.56 -32.11 -59.82
CA LEU A 478 55.87 -33.24 -60.47
C LEU A 478 54.38 -32.86 -60.68
N PRO A 479 53.53 -33.55 -61.45
CA PRO A 479 52.15 -33.12 -61.62
C PRO A 479 51.22 -34.13 -60.96
N VAL A 480 50.91 -33.89 -59.68
CA VAL A 480 49.88 -34.64 -58.98
C VAL A 480 48.52 -34.37 -59.61
N LYS A 481 47.72 -35.43 -59.77
CA LYS A 481 46.38 -35.40 -60.35
C LYS A 481 45.52 -36.63 -60.01
N GLY A 482 45.96 -37.64 -59.25
CA GLY A 482 45.24 -38.93 -59.06
C GLY A 482 44.99 -39.40 -57.62
N THR A 483 44.41 -40.61 -57.50
CA THR A 483 44.27 -41.33 -56.21
C THR A 483 44.32 -42.86 -56.39
N ASP A 484 44.90 -43.31 -57.49
CA ASP A 484 45.55 -44.62 -57.52
C ASP A 484 46.76 -44.60 -56.56
N GLU A 485 47.32 -45.77 -56.27
CA GLU A 485 48.46 -46.00 -55.35
C GLU A 485 49.69 -45.16 -55.71
N ILE A 486 49.71 -44.58 -56.91
CA ILE A 486 50.88 -43.90 -57.47
C ILE A 486 50.70 -42.38 -57.40
N ALA A 487 49.47 -41.86 -57.34
CA ALA A 487 49.28 -40.48 -56.90
C ALA A 487 49.73 -40.25 -55.45
N GLN A 488 49.58 -41.26 -54.57
CA GLN A 488 50.14 -41.22 -53.22
C GLN A 488 51.67 -41.05 -53.25
N LEU A 489 52.36 -41.62 -54.25
CA LEU A 489 53.80 -41.46 -54.46
C LEU A 489 54.17 -40.06 -54.96
N SER A 490 53.38 -39.51 -55.91
CA SER A 490 53.50 -38.10 -56.30
C SER A 490 53.27 -37.18 -55.13
N GLN A 491 52.27 -37.46 -54.29
CA GLN A 491 51.94 -36.67 -53.12
C GLN A 491 52.98 -36.85 -52.03
N GLY A 492 53.63 -38.00 -51.86
CA GLY A 492 54.78 -38.08 -50.94
C GLY A 492 55.86 -37.07 -51.31
N ILE A 493 56.23 -37.01 -52.60
CA ILE A 493 57.37 -36.21 -53.08
C ILE A 493 56.99 -34.76 -53.33
N ASN A 494 55.87 -34.49 -54.00
CA ASN A 494 55.37 -33.13 -54.15
C ASN A 494 54.76 -32.60 -52.86
N ALA A 495 54.19 -33.37 -51.94
CA ALA A 495 53.86 -32.80 -50.63
C ALA A 495 55.14 -32.60 -49.82
N PHE A 496 56.25 -33.31 -50.02
CA PHE A 496 57.52 -32.86 -49.46
C PHE A 496 57.96 -31.50 -50.04
N ILE A 497 58.05 -31.35 -51.37
CA ILE A 497 58.47 -30.10 -52.04
C ILE A 497 57.46 -28.96 -51.84
N THR A 498 56.16 -29.25 -51.93
CA THR A 498 55.07 -28.28 -51.72
C THR A 498 54.85 -28.01 -50.24
N HIS A 499 55.07 -28.93 -49.31
CA HIS A 499 55.04 -28.58 -47.88
C HIS A 499 56.26 -27.73 -47.53
N VAL A 500 57.41 -27.89 -48.19
CA VAL A 500 58.53 -26.94 -48.04
C VAL A 500 58.20 -25.58 -48.68
N ASP A 501 57.76 -25.53 -49.94
CA ASP A 501 57.42 -24.27 -50.65
C ASP A 501 56.17 -23.56 -50.08
N ASP A 502 55.11 -24.29 -49.75
CA ASP A 502 53.92 -23.76 -49.05
C ASP A 502 54.23 -23.44 -47.59
N THR A 503 55.15 -24.15 -46.89
CA THR A 503 55.55 -23.70 -45.55
C THR A 503 56.36 -22.42 -45.65
N PHE A 504 57.34 -22.30 -46.54
CA PHE A 504 58.06 -21.03 -46.71
C PHE A 504 57.16 -19.92 -47.26
N SER A 505 56.23 -20.21 -48.17
CA SER A 505 55.25 -19.25 -48.71
C SER A 505 54.17 -18.88 -47.69
N ALA A 506 53.70 -19.81 -46.85
CA ALA A 506 52.76 -19.54 -45.77
C ALA A 506 53.44 -18.84 -44.59
N VAL A 507 54.71 -19.14 -44.30
CA VAL A 507 55.53 -18.38 -43.36
C VAL A 507 55.75 -16.96 -43.90
N LEU A 508 56.09 -16.77 -45.18
CA LEU A 508 56.16 -15.44 -45.81
C LEU A 508 54.81 -14.69 -45.70
N LYS A 509 53.70 -15.33 -46.10
CA LYS A 509 52.35 -14.74 -45.97
C LYS A 509 51.94 -14.46 -44.52
N SER A 510 52.45 -15.23 -43.55
CA SER A 510 52.24 -14.99 -42.12
C SER A 510 53.11 -13.86 -41.60
N VAL A 511 54.38 -13.78 -42.01
CA VAL A 511 55.30 -12.69 -41.66
C VAL A 511 54.81 -11.35 -42.24
N VAL A 512 54.28 -11.33 -43.47
CA VAL A 512 53.59 -10.15 -44.05
C VAL A 512 52.32 -9.75 -43.28
N ARG A 513 51.74 -10.66 -42.49
CA ARG A 513 50.63 -10.38 -41.55
C ARG A 513 51.09 -9.96 -40.15
N LEU A 514 52.31 -10.29 -39.72
CA LEU A 514 52.84 -9.88 -38.40
C LEU A 514 52.97 -8.37 -38.25
N VAL A 515 53.43 -7.67 -39.29
CA VAL A 515 53.57 -6.19 -39.24
C VAL A 515 52.21 -5.48 -39.04
N PRO A 516 51.13 -5.82 -39.78
CA PRO A 516 49.77 -5.35 -39.48
C PRO A 516 49.26 -5.72 -38.09
N ILE A 517 49.47 -6.97 -37.65
CA ILE A 517 49.01 -7.42 -36.32
C ILE A 517 49.72 -6.63 -35.20
N SER A 518 50.99 -6.30 -35.38
CA SER A 518 51.75 -5.40 -34.48
C SER A 518 51.17 -3.98 -34.46
N GLN A 519 50.69 -3.45 -35.59
CA GLN A 519 50.00 -2.15 -35.66
C GLN A 519 48.62 -2.20 -34.97
N ASP A 520 47.80 -3.20 -35.29
CA ASP A 520 46.47 -3.34 -34.70
C ASP A 520 46.57 -3.63 -33.18
N LEU A 521 47.63 -4.31 -32.71
CA LEU A 521 47.95 -4.46 -31.28
C LEU A 521 48.35 -3.12 -30.64
N ALA A 522 49.10 -2.26 -31.33
CA ALA A 522 49.45 -0.93 -30.83
C ALA A 522 48.20 -0.01 -30.73
N ASP A 523 47.28 -0.10 -31.69
CA ASP A 523 46.00 0.63 -31.66
C ASP A 523 45.14 0.16 -30.47
N VAL A 524 44.98 -1.16 -30.28
CA VAL A 524 44.26 -1.75 -29.14
C VAL A 524 44.91 -1.37 -27.81
N ASN A 525 46.24 -1.41 -27.72
CA ASN A 525 46.97 -1.04 -26.50
C ASN A 525 46.82 0.46 -26.17
N THR A 526 46.74 1.32 -27.19
CA THR A 526 46.48 2.76 -27.01
C THR A 526 45.07 2.98 -26.43
N HIS A 527 44.06 2.27 -26.96
CA HIS A 527 42.71 2.27 -26.39
C HIS A 527 42.67 1.72 -24.96
N LEU A 528 43.42 0.65 -24.65
CA LEU A 528 43.49 0.08 -23.31
C LEU A 528 44.06 1.07 -22.29
N VAL A 529 45.17 1.74 -22.62
CA VAL A 529 45.76 2.80 -21.77
C VAL A 529 44.77 3.94 -21.51
N GLN A 530 44.05 4.39 -22.55
CA GLN A 530 43.02 5.42 -22.41
C GLN A 530 41.87 4.95 -21.50
N SER A 531 41.34 3.75 -21.71
CA SER A 531 40.25 3.20 -20.89
C SER A 531 40.67 2.97 -19.43
N THR A 532 41.91 2.52 -19.17
CA THR A 532 42.45 2.41 -17.81
C THR A 532 42.57 3.77 -17.13
N HIS A 533 42.92 4.82 -17.88
CA HIS A 533 42.98 6.18 -17.35
C HIS A 533 41.59 6.73 -16.99
N GLU A 534 40.59 6.54 -17.87
CA GLU A 534 39.20 6.92 -17.63
C GLU A 534 38.60 6.16 -16.43
N GLN A 535 38.85 4.85 -16.33
CA GLN A 535 38.43 4.04 -15.17
C GLN A 535 39.08 4.51 -13.86
N LYS A 536 40.36 4.91 -13.88
CA LYS A 536 41.01 5.48 -12.69
C LYS A 536 40.36 6.79 -12.26
N GLN A 537 40.08 7.72 -13.17
CA GLN A 537 39.38 8.97 -12.85
C GLN A 537 37.99 8.70 -12.23
N GLN A 538 37.26 7.70 -12.74
CA GLN A 538 35.96 7.32 -12.18
C GLN A 538 36.09 6.68 -10.79
N ALA A 539 37.13 5.89 -10.55
CA ALA A 539 37.44 5.34 -9.23
C ALA A 539 37.84 6.43 -8.21
N ASP A 540 38.67 7.39 -8.61
CA ASP A 540 39.05 8.54 -7.77
C ASP A 540 37.79 9.33 -7.32
N ALA A 541 36.82 9.52 -8.23
CA ALA A 541 35.53 10.16 -7.94
C ALA A 541 34.64 9.36 -6.98
N VAL A 542 34.60 8.02 -7.10
CA VAL A 542 33.91 7.14 -6.14
C VAL A 542 34.56 7.24 -4.76
N ASN A 543 35.89 7.27 -4.69
CA ASN A 543 36.63 7.42 -3.42
C ASN A 543 36.37 8.78 -2.75
N HIS A 544 36.24 9.86 -3.53
CA HIS A 544 35.86 11.16 -2.99
C HIS A 544 34.46 11.13 -2.34
N CYS A 545 33.48 10.53 -3.01
CA CYS A 545 32.12 10.36 -2.48
C CYS A 545 32.10 9.47 -1.21
N LEU A 546 32.96 8.45 -1.12
CA LEU A 546 33.12 7.64 0.09
C LEU A 546 33.65 8.44 1.27
N LEU A 547 34.62 9.34 1.06
CA LEU A 547 35.14 10.23 2.11
C LEU A 547 34.07 11.20 2.61
N GLU A 548 33.30 11.82 1.71
CA GLU A 548 32.17 12.71 2.04
C GLU A 548 31.04 11.97 2.80
N THR A 549 30.74 10.73 2.39
CA THR A 549 29.75 9.90 3.09
C THR A 549 30.26 9.47 4.49
N ASN A 550 31.56 9.23 4.66
CA ASN A 550 32.17 8.92 5.95
C ASN A 550 32.13 10.13 6.90
N GLU A 551 32.45 11.33 6.41
CA GLU A 551 32.28 12.58 7.15
C GLU A 551 30.82 12.79 7.58
N SER A 552 29.88 12.61 6.64
CA SER A 552 28.43 12.66 6.92
C SER A 552 28.01 11.66 8.01
N THR A 553 28.56 10.44 7.99
CA THR A 553 28.28 9.39 8.98
C THR A 553 28.74 9.80 10.38
N ARG A 554 29.89 10.47 10.50
CA ARG A 554 30.38 11.01 11.79
C ARG A 554 29.52 12.17 12.30
N THR A 555 28.95 12.98 11.40
CA THR A 555 27.97 13.99 11.80
C THR A 555 26.72 13.36 12.40
N VAL A 556 26.18 12.31 11.79
CA VAL A 556 25.01 11.59 12.35
C VAL A 556 25.33 10.96 13.71
N ASP A 557 26.55 10.43 13.91
CA ASP A 557 27.01 9.85 15.18
C ASP A 557 27.05 10.90 16.33
N ASN A 558 27.51 12.11 16.02
CA ASN A 558 27.48 13.23 16.95
C ASN A 558 26.04 13.68 17.28
N GLU A 559 25.15 13.74 16.28
CA GLU A 559 23.73 14.08 16.48
C GLU A 559 23.01 13.02 17.34
N LEU A 560 23.28 11.72 17.15
CA LEU A 560 22.75 10.66 18.02
C LEU A 560 23.19 10.82 19.47
N SER A 561 24.45 11.21 19.70
CA SER A 561 24.95 11.48 21.05
C SER A 561 24.17 12.63 21.71
N GLY A 562 23.88 13.70 20.96
CA GLY A 562 23.03 14.81 21.41
C GLY A 562 21.57 14.40 21.67
N ILE A 563 20.99 13.55 20.82
CA ILE A 563 19.62 13.01 21.02
C ILE A 563 19.58 12.12 22.27
N SER A 564 20.61 11.31 22.51
CA SER A 564 20.74 10.46 23.70
C SER A 564 20.77 11.29 24.99
N GLU A 565 21.61 12.33 25.03
CA GLU A 565 21.70 13.26 26.16
C GLU A 565 20.36 13.99 26.39
N ALA A 566 19.74 14.49 25.33
CA ALA A 566 18.43 15.16 25.40
C ALA A 566 17.31 14.23 25.88
N THR A 567 17.33 12.95 25.49
CA THR A 567 16.36 11.94 25.92
C THR A 567 16.54 11.59 27.41
N SER A 568 17.79 11.45 27.86
CA SER A 568 18.12 11.22 29.28
C SER A 568 17.71 12.40 30.17
N ALA A 569 18.01 13.64 29.74
CA ALA A 569 17.55 14.86 30.40
C ALA A 569 16.01 14.95 30.41
N GLY A 570 15.35 14.62 29.30
CA GLY A 570 13.90 14.56 29.18
C GLY A 570 13.27 13.59 30.16
N ASN A 571 13.80 12.36 30.27
CA ASN A 571 13.31 11.37 31.24
C ASN A 571 13.46 11.86 32.69
N THR A 572 14.59 12.49 33.02
CA THR A 572 14.82 13.10 34.34
C THR A 572 13.77 14.18 34.68
N VAL A 573 13.40 15.02 33.70
CA VAL A 573 12.35 16.03 33.86
C VAL A 573 10.96 15.39 34.03
N VAL A 574 10.68 14.29 33.33
CA VAL A 574 9.41 13.55 33.46
C VAL A 574 9.29 12.89 34.83
N GLU A 575 10.35 12.26 35.34
CA GLU A 575 10.37 11.69 36.70
C GLU A 575 10.13 12.75 37.78
N ALA A 576 10.83 13.89 37.69
CA ALA A 576 10.59 15.03 38.58
C ALA A 576 9.16 15.57 38.47
N SER A 577 8.59 15.61 37.26
CA SER A 577 7.21 16.05 37.03
C SER A 577 6.19 15.08 37.64
N GLN A 578 6.42 13.76 37.52
CA GLN A 578 5.58 12.73 38.15
C GLN A 578 5.60 12.85 39.68
N GLN A 579 6.76 13.15 40.28
CA GLN A 579 6.85 13.41 41.72
C GLN A 579 6.01 14.63 42.13
N VAL A 580 6.16 15.77 41.44
CA VAL A 580 5.40 17.00 41.73
C VAL A 580 3.88 16.76 41.59
N VAL A 581 3.44 16.10 40.52
CA VAL A 581 2.02 15.78 40.31
C VAL A 581 1.50 14.83 41.42
N GLY A 582 2.31 13.87 41.85
CA GLY A 582 1.98 13.00 42.99
C GLY A 582 1.83 13.75 44.33
N ASP A 583 2.68 14.75 44.58
CA ASP A 583 2.57 15.59 45.78
C ASP A 583 1.36 16.55 45.72
N VAL A 584 1.00 17.05 44.53
CA VAL A 584 -0.26 17.79 44.34
C VAL A 584 -1.48 16.91 44.60
N SER A 585 -1.48 15.63 44.18
CA SER A 585 -2.57 14.69 44.49
C SER A 585 -2.75 14.51 46.00
N LYS A 586 -1.65 14.30 46.74
CA LYS A 586 -1.68 14.22 48.22
C LYS A 586 -2.24 15.51 48.85
N ALA A 587 -1.85 16.67 48.34
CA ALA A 587 -2.34 17.96 48.82
C ALA A 587 -3.85 18.14 48.57
N MET A 588 -4.37 17.73 47.41
CA MET A 588 -5.80 17.75 47.10
C MET A 588 -6.60 16.80 47.99
N ALA A 589 -6.09 15.58 48.25
CA ALA A 589 -6.72 14.64 49.19
C ALA A 589 -6.77 15.21 50.62
N GLY A 590 -5.68 15.86 51.08
CA GLY A 590 -5.64 16.57 52.35
C GLY A 590 -6.63 17.74 52.43
N LEU A 591 -6.78 18.51 51.33
CA LEU A 591 -7.74 19.60 51.24
C LEU A 591 -9.18 19.10 51.33
N SER A 592 -9.54 18.02 50.62
CA SER A 592 -10.90 17.45 50.65
C SER A 592 -11.28 16.99 52.08
N ASN A 593 -10.35 16.34 52.79
CA ASN A 593 -10.52 15.96 54.21
C ASN A 593 -10.67 17.20 55.14
N ASN A 594 -9.88 18.26 54.94
CA ASN A 594 -10.00 19.48 55.73
C ASN A 594 -11.34 20.19 55.52
N ILE A 595 -11.86 20.18 54.28
CA ILE A 595 -13.20 20.72 53.96
C ILE A 595 -14.29 19.90 54.64
N GLU A 596 -14.18 18.57 54.65
CA GLU A 596 -15.13 17.67 55.32
C GLU A 596 -15.17 17.90 56.84
N GLN A 597 -14.01 18.10 57.48
CA GLN A 597 -13.93 18.50 58.89
C GLN A 597 -14.54 19.89 59.14
N ALA A 598 -14.34 20.85 58.24
CA ALA A 598 -14.95 22.18 58.34
C ALA A 598 -16.48 22.12 58.23
N VAL A 599 -17.01 21.32 57.31
CA VAL A 599 -18.47 21.07 57.18
C VAL A 599 -19.03 20.48 58.47
N GLN A 600 -18.36 19.51 59.09
CA GLN A 600 -18.80 18.93 60.37
C GLN A 600 -18.77 19.95 61.52
N ALA A 601 -17.74 20.82 61.59
CA ALA A 601 -17.67 21.88 62.59
C ALA A 601 -18.79 22.92 62.43
N ILE A 602 -19.10 23.32 61.20
CA ILE A 602 -20.22 24.22 60.89
C ILE A 602 -21.57 23.57 61.20
N ALA A 603 -21.74 22.27 60.94
CA ALA A 603 -22.95 21.52 61.30
C ALA A 603 -23.20 21.50 62.82
N ASN A 604 -22.14 21.35 63.62
CA ASN A 604 -22.22 21.44 65.08
C ASN A 604 -22.62 22.85 65.52
N LEU A 605 -21.97 23.89 64.98
CA LEU A 605 -22.28 25.29 65.28
C LEU A 605 -23.74 25.65 64.93
N LYS A 606 -24.26 25.15 63.81
CA LYS A 606 -25.68 25.29 63.45
C LYS A 606 -26.57 24.68 64.55
N GLY A 607 -26.29 23.45 64.98
CA GLY A 607 -27.06 22.77 66.02
C GLY A 607 -27.05 23.49 67.37
N ASP A 608 -25.93 24.09 67.76
CA ASP A 608 -25.86 24.93 68.97
C ASP A 608 -26.59 26.27 68.81
N THR A 609 -26.57 26.85 67.61
CA THR A 609 -27.33 28.07 67.30
C THR A 609 -28.85 27.82 67.33
N ASP A 610 -29.30 26.67 66.81
CA ASP A 610 -30.71 26.23 66.87
C ASP A 610 -31.19 25.99 68.32
N ARG A 611 -30.30 25.50 69.20
CA ARG A 611 -30.56 25.40 70.66
C ARG A 611 -30.69 26.77 71.32
N ILE A 612 -29.81 27.73 70.97
CA ILE A 612 -29.89 29.10 71.50
C ILE A 612 -31.20 29.76 71.08
N ALA A 613 -31.63 29.63 69.82
CA ALA A 613 -32.95 30.11 69.36
C ALA A 613 -34.08 29.59 70.25
N THR A 614 -34.09 28.28 70.52
CA THR A 614 -35.10 27.63 71.37
C THR A 614 -35.11 28.18 72.80
N VAL A 615 -33.94 28.48 73.39
CA VAL A 615 -33.84 29.09 74.73
C VAL A 615 -34.33 30.54 74.72
N ILE A 616 -34.03 31.30 73.67
CA ILE A 616 -34.47 32.69 73.53
C ILE A 616 -35.99 32.78 73.39
N ASP A 617 -36.64 31.89 72.64
CA ASP A 617 -38.11 31.81 72.57
C ASP A 617 -38.75 31.57 73.95
N VAL A 618 -38.15 30.71 74.78
CA VAL A 618 -38.62 30.48 76.16
C VAL A 618 -38.44 31.73 77.03
N ILE A 619 -37.31 32.43 76.94
CA ILE A 619 -37.09 33.68 77.70
C ILE A 619 -38.05 34.78 77.24
N ASN A 620 -38.30 34.89 75.93
CA ASN A 620 -39.26 35.82 75.34
C ASN A 620 -40.68 35.53 75.87
N GLY A 621 -41.10 34.26 75.89
CA GLY A 621 -42.36 33.82 76.50
C GLY A 621 -42.46 34.11 78.01
N ILE A 622 -41.37 33.93 78.77
CA ILE A 622 -41.32 34.30 80.20
C ILE A 622 -41.43 35.81 80.37
N ALA A 623 -40.78 36.61 79.53
CA ALA A 623 -40.88 38.08 79.55
C ALA A 623 -42.31 38.55 79.24
N GLU A 624 -42.98 37.95 78.25
CA GLU A 624 -44.38 38.21 77.91
C GLU A 624 -45.33 37.90 79.09
N GLN A 625 -45.16 36.72 79.71
CA GLN A 625 -45.92 36.33 80.92
C GLN A 625 -45.64 37.25 82.11
N THR A 626 -44.38 37.63 82.34
CA THR A 626 -43.98 38.52 83.43
C THR A 626 -44.56 39.92 83.23
N ASN A 627 -44.59 40.43 82.01
CA ASN A 627 -45.23 41.68 81.64
C ASN A 627 -46.76 41.66 81.88
N LEU A 628 -47.43 40.54 81.58
CA LEU A 628 -48.86 40.33 81.88
C LEU A 628 -49.15 40.21 83.38
N LEU A 629 -48.32 39.49 84.13
CA LEU A 629 -48.42 39.40 85.59
C LEU A 629 -48.22 40.75 86.26
N ALA A 630 -47.21 41.51 85.82
CA ALA A 630 -46.94 42.88 86.28
C ALA A 630 -48.09 43.84 85.95
N LEU A 631 -48.69 43.74 84.76
CA LEU A 631 -49.87 44.51 84.37
C LEU A 631 -51.06 44.22 85.30
N ASN A 632 -51.35 42.94 85.58
CA ASN A 632 -52.42 42.55 86.50
C ASN A 632 -52.15 43.02 87.94
N ALA A 633 -50.90 42.94 88.41
CA ALA A 633 -50.51 43.46 89.71
C ALA A 633 -50.63 44.99 89.81
N ALA A 634 -50.28 45.74 88.75
CA ALA A 634 -50.44 47.18 88.69
C ALA A 634 -51.92 47.61 88.72
N ILE A 635 -52.79 46.87 88.01
CA ILE A 635 -54.25 47.08 88.04
C ILE A 635 -54.79 46.90 89.46
N GLU A 636 -54.45 45.80 90.14
CA GLU A 636 -55.00 45.52 91.47
C GLU A 636 -54.36 46.42 92.56
N ALA A 637 -53.11 46.86 92.38
CA ALA A 637 -52.49 47.88 93.22
C ALA A 637 -53.16 49.26 93.07
N ALA A 638 -53.53 49.67 91.84
CA ALA A 638 -54.33 50.87 91.62
C ALA A 638 -55.74 50.76 92.25
N ARG A 639 -56.32 49.57 92.24
CA ARG A 639 -57.62 49.25 92.85
C ARG A 639 -57.63 49.34 94.38
N ALA A 640 -56.47 49.15 95.01
CA ALA A 640 -56.28 49.25 96.47
C ALA A 640 -56.04 50.68 96.99
N GLY A 641 -56.00 51.70 96.11
CA GLY A 641 -55.85 53.11 96.50
C GLY A 641 -54.52 53.42 97.19
N GLU A 642 -54.54 54.30 98.20
CA GLU A 642 -53.33 54.73 98.94
C GLU A 642 -52.53 53.55 99.53
N ALA A 643 -53.21 52.46 99.95
CA ALA A 643 -52.55 51.27 100.50
C ALA A 643 -51.77 50.46 99.44
N GLY A 644 -52.18 50.51 98.17
CA GLY A 644 -51.52 49.80 97.06
C GLY A 644 -50.33 50.54 96.45
N ARG A 645 -50.09 51.80 96.83
CA ARG A 645 -49.16 52.70 96.14
C ARG A 645 -47.70 52.20 96.10
N GLY A 646 -47.23 51.51 97.15
CA GLY A 646 -45.90 50.88 97.14
C GLY A 646 -45.81 49.66 96.21
N PHE A 647 -46.89 48.87 96.10
CA PHE A 647 -46.98 47.74 95.19
C PHE A 647 -47.06 48.16 93.72
N ALA A 648 -47.74 49.27 93.41
CA ALA A 648 -47.84 49.79 92.06
C ALA A 648 -46.46 50.13 91.46
N VAL A 649 -45.59 50.78 92.25
CA VAL A 649 -44.21 51.11 91.82
C VAL A 649 -43.39 49.86 91.52
N VAL A 650 -43.51 48.81 92.34
CA VAL A 650 -42.83 47.53 92.09
C VAL A 650 -43.39 46.84 90.84
N ALA A 651 -44.71 46.89 90.62
CA ALA A 651 -45.34 46.31 89.43
C ALA A 651 -44.89 47.02 88.14
N ASP A 652 -44.84 48.35 88.12
CA ASP A 652 -44.34 49.11 86.96
C ASP A 652 -42.84 48.85 86.70
N GLU A 653 -42.01 48.71 87.75
CA GLU A 653 -40.59 48.38 87.58
C GLU A 653 -40.39 46.96 87.04
N VAL A 654 -41.17 45.97 87.50
CA VAL A 654 -41.16 44.60 86.94
C VAL A 654 -41.67 44.61 85.49
N ARG A 655 -42.66 45.44 85.14
CA ARG A 655 -43.15 45.60 83.76
C ARG A 655 -42.09 46.21 82.85
N SER A 656 -41.40 47.24 83.33
CA SER A 656 -40.26 47.89 82.67
C SER A 656 -39.11 46.90 82.42
N LEU A 657 -38.77 46.10 83.44
CA LEU A 657 -37.76 45.04 83.34
C LEU A 657 -38.16 43.98 82.31
N ALA A 658 -39.39 43.46 82.37
CA ALA A 658 -39.90 42.49 81.41
C ALA A 658 -39.87 43.03 79.96
N SER A 659 -40.25 44.29 79.75
CA SER A 659 -40.16 44.94 78.43
C SER A 659 -38.71 45.06 77.93
N LYS A 660 -37.74 45.36 78.81
CA LYS A 660 -36.31 45.37 78.46
C LYS A 660 -35.79 43.96 78.13
N THR A 661 -36.14 42.95 78.93
CA THR A 661 -35.80 41.55 78.65
C THR A 661 -36.33 41.10 77.28
N ARG A 662 -37.56 41.52 76.94
CA ARG A 662 -38.19 41.23 75.65
C ARG A 662 -37.50 41.93 74.47
N GLN A 663 -37.06 43.18 74.66
CA GLN A 663 -36.26 43.89 73.65
C GLN A 663 -34.92 43.18 73.41
N SER A 664 -34.17 42.87 74.48
CA SER A 664 -32.86 42.21 74.35
C SER A 664 -32.98 40.78 73.81
N THR A 665 -34.06 40.05 74.07
CA THR A 665 -34.28 38.73 73.44
C THR A 665 -34.55 38.85 71.94
N ASN A 666 -35.31 39.86 71.48
CA ASN A 666 -35.46 40.12 70.05
C ASN A 666 -34.12 40.49 69.37
N GLU A 667 -33.30 41.33 69.99
CA GLU A 667 -31.94 41.68 69.50
C GLU A 667 -31.05 40.41 69.39
N VAL A 668 -31.15 39.48 70.33
CA VAL A 668 -30.45 38.19 70.25
C VAL A 668 -31.04 37.27 69.18
N THR A 669 -32.36 37.26 68.96
CA THR A 669 -33.00 36.50 67.87
C THR A 669 -32.49 36.96 66.49
N GLU A 670 -32.32 38.27 66.28
CA GLU A 670 -31.73 38.80 65.04
C GLU A 670 -30.28 38.34 64.85
N MET A 671 -29.45 38.39 65.90
CA MET A 671 -28.06 37.88 65.86
C MET A 671 -27.99 36.38 65.57
N VAL A 672 -28.84 35.58 66.21
CA VAL A 672 -28.96 34.12 65.99
C VAL A 672 -29.35 33.82 64.54
N THR A 673 -30.34 34.56 64.00
CA THR A 673 -30.79 34.42 62.61
C THR A 673 -29.68 34.78 61.62
N ALA A 674 -28.89 35.82 61.91
CA ALA A 674 -27.72 36.19 61.12
C ALA A 674 -26.63 35.10 61.13
N ILE A 675 -26.38 34.46 62.28
CA ILE A 675 -25.43 33.33 62.41
C ILE A 675 -25.93 32.09 61.64
N GLN A 676 -27.22 31.76 61.71
CA GLN A 676 -27.82 30.67 60.92
C GLN A 676 -27.76 30.92 59.41
N SER A 677 -27.91 32.18 58.98
CA SER A 677 -27.76 32.55 57.57
C SER A 677 -26.30 32.47 57.11
N GLY A 678 -25.37 33.00 57.93
CA GLY A 678 -23.93 32.98 57.65
C GLY A 678 -23.37 31.55 57.58
N THR A 679 -23.72 30.68 58.54
CA THR A 679 -23.31 29.26 58.52
C THR A 679 -23.85 28.51 57.30
N ARG A 680 -25.10 28.75 56.89
CA ARG A 680 -25.67 28.15 55.68
C ARG A 680 -24.88 28.56 54.42
N ASN A 681 -24.49 29.83 54.29
CA ASN A 681 -23.63 30.29 53.19
C ASN A 681 -22.23 29.65 53.22
N VAL A 682 -21.63 29.46 54.40
CA VAL A 682 -20.33 28.79 54.54
C VAL A 682 -20.41 27.31 54.12
N VAL A 683 -21.49 26.59 54.43
CA VAL A 683 -21.69 25.22 53.92
C VAL A 683 -21.69 25.19 52.39
N THR A 684 -22.46 26.06 51.73
CA THR A 684 -22.51 26.13 50.26
C THR A 684 -21.14 26.42 49.64
N LEU A 685 -20.35 27.30 50.26
CA LEU A 685 -18.97 27.59 49.86
C LEU A 685 -18.05 26.36 50.03
N MET A 686 -18.21 25.59 51.10
CA MET A 686 -17.44 24.38 51.36
C MET A 686 -17.82 23.23 50.41
N GLU A 687 -19.10 23.05 50.08
CA GLU A 687 -19.55 22.08 49.07
C GLU A 687 -18.95 22.39 47.68
N SER A 688 -18.98 23.67 47.28
CA SER A 688 -18.30 24.14 46.06
C SER A 688 -16.77 23.94 46.14
N GLY A 689 -16.16 24.18 47.30
CA GLY A 689 -14.75 23.91 47.55
C GLY A 689 -14.38 22.42 47.37
N LYS A 690 -15.21 21.52 47.90
CA LYS A 690 -15.05 20.06 47.75
C LYS A 690 -15.13 19.64 46.29
N ALA A 691 -16.16 20.08 45.57
CA ALA A 691 -16.33 19.79 44.15
C ALA A 691 -15.14 20.27 43.30
N ASN A 692 -14.56 21.44 43.63
CA ASN A 692 -13.35 21.94 42.96
C ASN A 692 -12.09 21.14 43.30
N ALA A 693 -11.93 20.68 44.54
CA ALA A 693 -10.82 19.81 44.95
C ALA A 693 -10.91 18.44 44.24
N ASP A 694 -12.09 17.84 44.19
CA ASP A 694 -12.34 16.56 43.53
C ASP A 694 -12.09 16.65 42.01
N LYS A 695 -12.56 17.74 41.36
CA LYS A 695 -12.25 18.05 39.95
C LYS A 695 -10.75 18.22 39.70
N SER A 696 -10.06 18.95 40.59
CA SER A 696 -8.61 19.15 40.49
C SER A 696 -7.85 17.81 40.60
N ASN A 697 -8.29 16.92 41.50
CA ASN A 697 -7.69 15.59 41.64
C ASN A 697 -7.94 14.70 40.40
N ALA A 698 -9.09 14.82 39.74
CA ALA A 698 -9.34 14.14 38.46
C ALA A 698 -8.38 14.63 37.36
N GLN A 699 -8.13 15.95 37.26
CA GLN A 699 -7.16 16.51 36.31
C GLN A 699 -5.71 16.08 36.62
N VAL A 700 -5.36 15.94 37.90
CA VAL A 700 -4.06 15.41 38.36
C VAL A 700 -3.87 13.94 37.95
N ASN A 701 -4.92 13.11 38.02
CA ASN A 701 -4.88 11.74 37.54
C ASN A 701 -4.70 11.68 36.00
N GLU A 702 -5.37 12.54 35.25
CA GLU A 702 -5.21 12.66 33.80
C GLU A 702 -3.78 13.09 33.42
N ALA A 703 -3.22 14.09 34.12
CA ALA A 703 -1.84 14.53 33.95
C ALA A 703 -0.83 13.41 34.26
N THR A 704 -1.11 12.59 35.30
CA THR A 704 -0.29 11.42 35.64
C THR A 704 -0.30 10.37 34.53
N ALA A 705 -1.46 10.11 33.91
CA ALA A 705 -1.56 9.20 32.77
C ALA A 705 -0.77 9.72 31.56
N LYS A 706 -0.91 11.01 31.23
CA LYS A 706 -0.16 11.64 30.14
C LYS A 706 1.36 11.61 30.36
N LEU A 707 1.83 11.85 31.59
CA LEU A 707 3.26 11.75 31.92
C LEU A 707 3.82 10.33 31.75
N ARG A 708 3.03 9.27 31.98
CA ARG A 708 3.46 7.89 31.70
C ARG A 708 3.65 7.63 30.21
N SER A 709 2.74 8.13 29.36
CA SER A 709 2.89 8.04 27.90
C SER A 709 4.13 8.78 27.40
N VAL A 710 4.53 9.88 28.05
CA VAL A 710 5.80 10.56 27.74
C VAL A 710 7.01 9.71 28.15
N THR A 711 6.99 9.05 29.32
CA THR A 711 8.05 8.09 29.71
C THR A 711 8.20 6.96 28.69
N GLU A 712 7.09 6.38 28.23
CA GLU A 712 7.07 5.32 27.23
C GLU A 712 7.63 5.80 25.87
N ALA A 713 7.28 7.02 25.46
CA ALA A 713 7.85 7.64 24.26
C ALA A 713 9.37 7.89 24.39
N MET A 714 9.86 8.35 25.55
CA MET A 714 11.30 8.53 25.80
C MET A 714 12.06 7.20 25.75
N TYR A 715 11.48 6.13 26.30
CA TYR A 715 12.05 4.78 26.21
C TYR A 715 12.17 4.31 24.75
N LEU A 716 11.10 4.50 23.95
CA LEU A 716 11.11 4.17 22.52
C LEU A 716 12.16 4.99 21.75
N ILE A 717 12.35 6.27 22.07
CA ILE A 717 13.41 7.10 21.46
C ILE A 717 14.79 6.54 21.79
N SER A 718 15.05 6.17 23.05
CA SER A 718 16.32 5.56 23.46
C SER A 718 16.61 4.26 22.69
N GLU A 719 15.60 3.38 22.55
CA GLU A 719 15.73 2.14 21.78
C GLU A 719 16.05 2.39 20.29
N ARG A 720 15.52 3.48 19.72
CA ARG A 720 15.80 3.88 18.34
C ARG A 720 17.22 4.44 18.19
N VAL A 721 17.70 5.24 19.15
CA VAL A 721 19.08 5.73 19.17
C VAL A 721 20.07 4.57 19.15
N ASP A 722 19.88 3.55 20.00
CA ASP A 722 20.74 2.36 20.04
C ASP A 722 20.78 1.61 18.70
N ARG A 723 19.62 1.44 18.05
CA ARG A 723 19.54 0.79 16.72
C ARG A 723 20.25 1.58 15.62
N ILE A 724 20.21 2.92 15.65
CA ILE A 724 20.92 3.74 14.66
C ILE A 724 22.42 3.76 14.96
N ALA A 725 22.85 3.77 16.22
CA ALA A 725 24.25 3.65 16.60
C ALA A 725 24.88 2.33 16.09
N GLN A 726 24.16 1.20 16.21
CA GLN A 726 24.57 -0.08 15.61
C GLN A 726 24.68 -0.02 14.07
N ALA A 727 23.76 0.71 13.41
CA ALA A 727 23.83 0.91 11.97
C ALA A 727 25.05 1.77 11.55
N ILE A 728 25.41 2.78 12.34
CA ILE A 728 26.62 3.59 12.14
C ILE A 728 27.88 2.74 12.33
N GLU A 729 27.97 1.91 13.37
CA GLU A 729 29.11 1.01 13.58
C GLU A 729 29.30 0.07 12.38
N GLN A 730 28.21 -0.52 11.88
CA GLN A 730 28.24 -1.33 10.66
C GLN A 730 28.63 -0.53 9.42
N GLN A 731 28.20 0.74 9.31
CA GLN A 731 28.56 1.62 8.20
C GLN A 731 30.04 2.01 8.24
N GLN A 732 30.60 2.29 9.42
CA GLN A 732 32.03 2.49 9.64
C GLN A 732 32.85 1.24 9.25
N HIS A 733 32.39 0.04 9.61
CA HIS A 733 33.02 -1.20 9.17
C HIS A 733 32.99 -1.36 7.63
N ASN A 734 31.86 -1.02 7.00
CA ASN A 734 31.73 -1.07 5.54
C ASN A 734 32.69 -0.08 4.85
N PHE A 735 32.92 1.12 5.40
CA PHE A 735 33.90 2.07 4.85
C PHE A 735 35.31 1.49 4.80
N VAL A 736 35.76 0.79 5.84
CA VAL A 736 37.07 0.12 5.84
C VAL A 736 37.14 -0.90 4.70
N GLN A 737 36.13 -1.78 4.57
CA GLN A 737 36.11 -2.79 3.50
C GLN A 737 36.10 -2.19 2.08
N VAL A 738 35.40 -1.07 1.87
CA VAL A 738 35.35 -0.41 0.55
C VAL A 738 36.66 0.34 0.27
N THR A 739 37.31 0.90 1.29
CA THR A 739 38.64 1.53 1.18
C THR A 739 39.70 0.49 0.78
N ASP A 740 39.74 -0.68 1.43
CA ASP A 740 40.64 -1.79 1.07
C ASP A 740 40.43 -2.24 -0.39
N ARG A 741 39.17 -2.30 -0.85
CA ARG A 741 38.83 -2.64 -2.24
C ARG A 741 39.27 -1.56 -3.23
N TYR A 742 39.20 -0.29 -2.84
CA TYR A 742 39.71 0.82 -3.65
C TYR A 742 41.23 0.76 -3.79
N GLU A 743 41.98 0.45 -2.73
CA GLU A 743 43.44 0.24 -2.81
C GLU A 743 43.80 -0.93 -3.75
N GLN A 744 43.10 -2.06 -3.63
CA GLN A 744 43.25 -3.20 -4.55
C GLN A 744 42.95 -2.84 -6.01
N MET A 745 41.93 -2.00 -6.24
CA MET A 745 41.58 -1.51 -7.57
C MET A 745 42.64 -0.55 -8.13
N ASN A 746 43.23 0.34 -7.30
CA ASN A 746 44.34 1.17 -7.73
C ASN A 746 45.58 0.34 -8.12
N ALA A 747 45.92 -0.68 -7.33
CA ALA A 747 46.99 -1.64 -7.67
C ALA A 747 46.69 -2.39 -8.99
N SER A 748 45.43 -2.69 -9.28
CA SER A 748 45.00 -3.27 -10.56
C SER A 748 45.18 -2.31 -11.74
N PHE A 749 44.93 -1.00 -11.56
CA PHE A 749 45.21 0.00 -12.60
C PHE A 749 46.71 0.14 -12.89
N GLU A 750 47.56 0.13 -11.85
CA GLU A 750 49.02 0.15 -12.00
C GLU A 750 49.53 -1.11 -12.72
N SER A 751 49.01 -2.29 -12.34
CA SER A 751 49.29 -3.56 -13.02
C SER A 751 48.83 -3.56 -14.50
N SER A 752 47.69 -2.94 -14.79
CA SER A 752 47.15 -2.81 -16.15
C SER A 752 48.00 -1.86 -17.02
N GLN A 753 48.50 -0.76 -16.46
CA GLN A 753 49.47 0.11 -17.14
C GLN A 753 50.79 -0.60 -17.42
N LEU A 754 51.32 -1.36 -16.45
CA LEU A 754 52.54 -2.14 -16.62
C LEU A 754 52.37 -3.25 -17.68
N SER A 755 51.23 -3.94 -17.67
CA SER A 755 50.85 -4.93 -18.70
C SER A 755 50.73 -4.29 -20.08
N SER A 756 50.20 -3.05 -20.18
CA SER A 756 50.11 -2.30 -21.43
C SER A 756 51.49 -1.85 -21.95
N ALA A 757 52.42 -1.50 -21.06
CA ALA A 757 53.81 -1.22 -21.41
C ALA A 757 54.54 -2.48 -21.91
N GLN A 758 54.28 -3.64 -21.30
CA GLN A 758 54.76 -4.94 -21.77
C GLN A 758 54.16 -5.32 -23.13
N ALA A 759 52.85 -5.16 -23.32
CA ALA A 759 52.18 -5.43 -24.60
C ALA A 759 52.71 -4.55 -25.74
N SER A 760 53.01 -3.27 -25.47
CA SER A 760 53.71 -2.37 -26.41
C SER A 760 55.10 -2.90 -26.79
N THR A 761 55.87 -3.36 -25.80
CA THR A 761 57.21 -3.94 -26.00
C THR A 761 57.14 -5.24 -26.82
N VAL A 762 56.20 -6.13 -26.51
CA VAL A 762 55.93 -7.37 -27.26
C VAL A 762 55.51 -7.05 -28.70
N GLY A 763 54.63 -6.06 -28.91
CA GLY A 763 54.24 -5.61 -30.26
C GLY A 763 55.44 -5.12 -31.09
N HIS A 764 56.38 -4.42 -30.46
CA HIS A 764 57.62 -3.97 -31.09
C HIS A 764 58.61 -5.12 -31.38
N ASP A 765 58.70 -6.11 -30.50
CA ASP A 765 59.56 -7.28 -30.74
C ASP A 765 58.96 -8.27 -31.74
N VAL A 766 57.63 -8.40 -31.81
CA VAL A 766 56.92 -9.10 -32.91
C VAL A 766 57.22 -8.45 -34.26
N LYS A 767 57.27 -7.11 -34.32
CA LYS A 767 57.67 -6.38 -35.52
C LYS A 767 59.12 -6.70 -35.92
N LYS A 768 60.08 -6.55 -35.00
CA LYS A 768 61.51 -6.92 -35.25
C LYS A 768 61.69 -8.37 -35.67
N LEU A 769 60.94 -9.30 -35.06
CA LEU A 769 61.00 -10.72 -35.39
C LEU A 769 60.43 -10.97 -36.79
N GLY A 770 59.34 -10.31 -37.15
CA GLY A 770 58.81 -10.29 -38.52
C GLY A 770 59.85 -9.80 -39.53
N ASP A 771 60.49 -8.66 -39.27
CA ASP A 771 61.53 -8.09 -40.13
C ASP A 771 62.73 -9.05 -40.28
N LYS A 772 63.16 -9.70 -39.18
CA LYS A 772 64.28 -10.67 -39.20
C LYS A 772 63.92 -11.98 -39.93
N LEU A 773 62.71 -12.49 -39.75
CA LEU A 773 62.23 -13.68 -40.47
C LEU A 773 62.09 -13.41 -41.98
N MET A 774 61.63 -12.22 -42.36
CA MET A 774 61.59 -11.78 -43.75
C MET A 774 63.00 -11.81 -44.39
N ASP A 775 64.02 -11.30 -43.70
CA ASP A 775 65.41 -11.30 -44.19
C ASP A 775 66.02 -12.71 -44.30
N MET A 776 65.67 -13.64 -43.41
CA MET A 776 66.15 -15.03 -43.48
C MET A 776 65.58 -15.80 -44.68
N ILE A 777 64.33 -15.53 -45.08
CA ILE A 777 63.63 -16.30 -46.11
C ILE A 777 63.93 -15.80 -47.54
N LYS A 778 64.41 -14.56 -47.71
CA LYS A 778 64.85 -13.98 -49.00
C LYS A 778 65.86 -14.81 -49.81
N ARG A 779 66.48 -15.84 -49.22
CA ARG A 779 67.42 -16.75 -49.89
C ARG A 779 66.76 -17.87 -50.70
N PHE A 780 65.46 -18.11 -50.52
CA PHE A 780 64.72 -19.16 -51.24
C PHE A 780 63.84 -18.57 -52.32
N LYS A 781 63.81 -19.21 -53.49
CA LYS A 781 62.95 -18.81 -54.61
C LYS A 781 61.66 -19.64 -54.58
N VAL A 782 60.60 -19.03 -54.07
CA VAL A 782 59.26 -19.62 -53.88
C VAL A 782 58.31 -19.24 -55.02
N THR A 783 57.22 -19.99 -55.18
CA THR A 783 56.35 -19.87 -56.36
C THR A 783 55.41 -18.65 -56.34
N ASP A 784 55.12 -18.07 -55.17
CA ASP A 784 54.18 -16.94 -55.03
C ASP A 784 54.87 -15.65 -54.58
N ASP A 785 55.27 -14.85 -55.58
CA ASP A 785 55.92 -13.53 -55.43
C ASP A 785 54.90 -12.35 -55.35
N ASN A 786 53.59 -12.60 -55.35
CA ASN A 786 52.60 -11.51 -55.38
C ASN A 786 52.16 -11.04 -53.98
N TRP A 787 53.13 -10.57 -53.18
CA TRP A 787 52.94 -10.10 -51.80
C TRP A 787 52.48 -8.63 -51.69
N SER A 788 51.79 -8.10 -52.72
CA SER A 788 51.38 -6.70 -52.74
C SER A 788 50.32 -6.34 -51.67
N THR A 789 50.69 -5.46 -50.74
CA THR A 789 49.76 -4.89 -49.74
C THR A 789 48.72 -3.93 -50.35
N GLN A 790 48.81 -3.62 -51.64
CA GLN A 790 47.97 -2.67 -52.36
C GLN A 790 46.47 -2.93 -52.17
N ARG A 791 45.99 -4.18 -52.25
CA ARG A 791 44.55 -4.48 -52.11
C ARG A 791 44.04 -4.24 -50.69
N ARG A 792 44.84 -4.49 -49.65
CA ARG A 792 44.47 -4.23 -48.25
C ARG A 792 44.58 -2.75 -47.91
N ASN A 793 45.64 -2.09 -48.36
CA ASN A 793 45.82 -0.65 -48.14
C ASN A 793 44.71 0.15 -48.85
N LYS A 794 44.24 -0.32 -50.01
CA LYS A 794 43.06 0.24 -50.69
C LYS A 794 41.79 0.07 -49.85
N LEU A 795 41.52 -1.13 -49.30
CA LEU A 795 40.36 -1.36 -48.43
C LEU A 795 40.42 -0.54 -47.12
N ARG A 796 41.59 -0.43 -46.48
CA ARG A 796 41.76 0.38 -45.24
C ARG A 796 41.59 1.87 -45.53
N ALA A 797 42.03 2.36 -46.70
CA ALA A 797 41.76 3.72 -47.17
C ALA A 797 40.28 3.95 -47.52
N GLU A 798 39.63 3.01 -48.22
CA GLU A 798 38.19 3.05 -48.52
C GLU A 798 37.35 3.03 -47.22
N GLU A 799 37.78 2.33 -46.17
CA GLU A 799 37.12 2.30 -44.86
C GLU A 799 37.37 3.57 -44.02
N GLU A 800 38.59 4.12 -44.00
CA GLU A 800 38.85 5.43 -43.37
C GLU A 800 38.10 6.56 -44.08
N GLU A 801 38.01 6.52 -45.40
CA GLU A 801 37.24 7.49 -46.18
C GLU A 801 35.73 7.33 -45.91
N ALA A 802 35.21 6.11 -45.81
CA ALA A 802 33.83 5.85 -45.38
C ALA A 802 33.56 6.37 -43.95
N LYS A 803 34.48 6.16 -43.00
CA LYS A 803 34.36 6.67 -41.63
C LYS A 803 34.42 8.21 -41.58
N ARG A 804 35.30 8.85 -42.36
CA ARG A 804 35.36 10.31 -42.52
C ARG A 804 34.08 10.87 -43.13
N VAL A 805 33.54 10.24 -44.18
CA VAL A 805 32.27 10.64 -44.82
C VAL A 805 31.09 10.46 -43.87
N ALA A 806 31.05 9.37 -43.09
CA ALA A 806 30.03 9.16 -42.07
C ALA A 806 30.08 10.23 -40.96
N ALA A 807 31.27 10.55 -40.45
CA ALA A 807 31.47 11.60 -39.45
C ALA A 807 31.08 12.99 -39.99
N ALA A 808 31.52 13.32 -41.22
CA ALA A 808 31.15 14.56 -41.90
C ALA A 808 29.63 14.67 -42.14
N ASN A 809 28.97 13.58 -42.53
CA ASN A 809 27.51 13.55 -42.69
C ASN A 809 26.79 13.67 -41.34
N LYS A 810 27.31 13.10 -40.25
CA LYS A 810 26.75 13.25 -38.90
C LYS A 810 26.86 14.70 -38.40
N ALA A 811 28.01 15.36 -38.61
CA ALA A 811 28.21 16.77 -38.32
C ALA A 811 27.36 17.70 -39.22
N ARG A 812 27.17 17.34 -40.50
CA ARG A 812 26.30 18.05 -41.44
C ARG A 812 24.83 17.90 -41.08
N LYS A 813 24.40 16.75 -40.57
CA LYS A 813 23.02 16.55 -40.06
C LYS A 813 22.78 17.39 -38.80
N ALA A 814 23.72 17.38 -37.85
CA ALA A 814 23.65 18.23 -36.65
C ALA A 814 23.61 19.75 -36.96
N SER A 815 24.31 20.22 -38.01
CA SER A 815 24.26 21.63 -38.43
C SER A 815 23.04 21.99 -39.29
N VAL A 816 22.34 21.00 -39.87
CA VAL A 816 21.02 21.19 -40.50
C VAL A 816 19.93 21.25 -39.43
N ASP A 817 19.96 20.37 -38.43
CA ASP A 817 19.03 20.37 -37.30
C ASP A 817 19.13 21.67 -36.48
N SER A 818 20.35 22.20 -36.27
CA SER A 818 20.53 23.49 -35.60
C SER A 818 20.04 24.67 -36.44
N ARG A 819 20.16 24.63 -37.78
CA ARG A 819 19.58 25.63 -38.69
C ARG A 819 18.05 25.55 -38.80
N GLN A 820 17.45 24.37 -38.71
CA GLN A 820 15.99 24.23 -38.65
C GLN A 820 15.43 24.73 -37.30
N LYS A 821 16.07 24.38 -36.17
CA LYS A 821 15.73 24.95 -34.86
C LYS A 821 15.94 26.47 -34.80
N GLY A 822 16.93 27.00 -35.53
CA GLY A 822 17.14 28.44 -35.68
C GLY A 822 16.02 29.16 -36.45
N LYS A 823 15.48 28.57 -37.51
CA LYS A 823 14.34 29.17 -38.26
C LYS A 823 13.01 29.07 -37.52
N ALA A 824 12.78 28.00 -36.76
CA ALA A 824 11.56 27.86 -35.95
C ALA A 824 11.42 28.92 -34.84
N LYS A 825 12.52 29.54 -34.41
CA LYS A 825 12.54 30.67 -33.44
C LYS A 825 12.40 32.06 -34.08
N SER A 826 12.10 32.16 -35.38
CA SER A 826 11.97 33.43 -36.11
C SER A 826 10.54 33.71 -36.61
N THR A 827 9.58 32.84 -36.30
CA THR A 827 8.15 32.97 -36.66
C THR A 827 7.22 32.49 -35.53
N ALA A 828 7.64 32.72 -34.28
CA ALA A 828 6.85 32.60 -33.06
C ALA A 828 7.28 33.70 -32.10
#